data_AF-A0A3L7WJW4-F1
#
_entry.id   AF-A0A3L7WJW4-F1
#
_cell.length_a   1.000
_cell.length_b   1.000
_cell.length_c   1.000
_cell.angle_alpha   90.00
_cell.angle_beta   90.00
_cell.angle_gamma   90.00
#
_symmetry.space_group_name_H-M   'P 1'
#
loop_
_entity.id
_entity.type
_entity.pdbx_description
1 polymer ?
#
loop_
_entity_poly.entity_id
_entity_poly.type
_entity_poly.pdbx_seq_one_letter_code
_entity_poly.pdbx_strand_id
1 'polypeptide(L)'
;QTYTRNVLAGNWPWYFTLSSGPLYHYLIAPILYVLGDGYDQIKIASITVSLVILGFVYFFAKRFEGRLYGLLALAIAGTGSWLLIFSRLGNSQIFVPLVTISTVYFLYSYIQTRNDPWLYASAFAATCGLFSYPQSFVVAPVMWLTAVVLLLTGVLKNRTELVKYTIGLSIGSIPFLWMYVTDPTQVTGNYVTEKIAGGESVTGNIPTILLRGIGAYFTAGDPGFRSNAAGLPHIDIISSVLLVVGLVALARKTRRALAPLFVIPLMLLHVPSLLVLRYPDQVPSASRSLGSAPFVYLIVALGLLELYRLLQKHTPRFAGGVVALVFLVSVQSNIDRYFVKYTSGMPYNDVPIGREILHFVERLSPDTTVYVVGSGWRKELPEPFFIQIQMRNPERLKRFDPSDTLTCEELAMIPRPAVLLWSFDNAIPSTNVVTCADEFRPMLHATKEGVPVFFSAALTGIADPKFVAPAAPASETPQDEEQRGTDASGNDTAPLPASDVAPTIQEVLTVNGVEATVTSSAIDGGSLPDLFDGNNNSMMRGANQNPLDIQVAFATPVQAKTLTFNMAGMKNFVAILKVTSPAGTETYEQSFPAADLDQVVVFDLQEAVAITQMSVSFFEQEVPEFVMVNIHLREIIIAE
;
A
#
# COMPACT_ATOMS: atom_id res chain seq x y z
N GLN A 1 3.81 7.33 12.16
CA GLN A 1 3.81 8.81 12.09
C GLN A 1 3.90 9.50 13.46
N THR A 2 3.81 8.76 14.57
CA THR A 2 3.88 9.30 15.95
C THR A 2 5.16 10.11 16.23
N TYR A 3 6.31 9.70 15.67
CA TYR A 3 7.58 10.38 15.92
C TYR A 3 7.60 11.83 15.41
N THR A 4 7.27 12.05 14.14
CA THR A 4 7.27 13.40 13.57
C THR A 4 6.17 14.27 14.19
N ARG A 5 5.00 13.70 14.54
CA ARG A 5 3.96 14.41 15.31
C ARG A 5 4.48 14.87 16.67
N ASN A 6 5.24 14.04 17.38
CA ASN A 6 5.88 14.44 18.64
C ASN A 6 6.85 15.62 18.44
N VAL A 7 7.66 15.61 17.38
CA VAL A 7 8.54 16.73 17.03
C VAL A 7 7.72 18.00 16.76
N LEU A 8 6.63 17.90 16.00
CA LEU A 8 5.74 19.03 15.69
C LEU A 8 5.03 19.58 16.94
N ALA A 9 4.77 18.72 17.94
CA ALA A 9 4.21 19.10 19.24
C ALA A 9 5.23 19.75 20.19
N GLY A 10 6.49 19.93 19.75
CA GLY A 10 7.57 20.52 20.56
C GLY A 10 8.30 19.53 21.47
N ASN A 11 8.04 18.23 21.34
CA ASN A 11 8.80 17.20 22.04
C ASN A 11 10.10 16.89 21.28
N TRP A 12 11.09 16.35 21.99
CA TRP A 12 12.42 16.04 21.44
C TRP A 12 12.72 14.54 21.56
N PRO A 13 11.98 13.67 20.86
CA PRO A 13 12.25 12.25 20.88
C PRO A 13 13.68 11.96 20.38
N TRP A 14 14.37 11.05 21.06
CA TRP A 14 15.77 10.72 20.77
C TRP A 14 16.00 9.20 20.85
N TYR A 15 15.32 8.47 19.98
CA TYR A 15 15.39 7.02 19.87
C TYR A 15 15.11 6.55 18.44
N PHE A 16 15.35 5.26 18.19
CA PHE A 16 15.02 4.58 16.94
C PHE A 16 13.61 3.99 17.00
N THR A 17 12.82 4.19 15.96
CA THR A 17 11.47 3.63 15.84
C THR A 17 11.35 2.85 14.53
N LEU A 18 11.03 1.55 14.59
CA LEU A 18 10.97 0.68 13.41
C LEU A 18 12.25 0.77 12.54
N SER A 19 13.42 0.77 13.20
CA SER A 19 14.74 0.97 12.57
C SER A 19 14.98 2.36 11.95
N SER A 20 14.02 3.29 11.98
CA SER A 20 14.24 4.67 11.57
C SER A 20 14.86 5.47 12.72
N GLY A 21 16.00 6.09 12.46
CA GLY A 21 16.66 6.98 13.42
C GLY A 21 16.01 8.38 13.47
N PRO A 22 16.38 9.20 14.47
CA PRO A 22 15.79 10.51 14.71
C PRO A 22 15.88 11.45 13.50
N LEU A 23 17.00 11.40 12.77
CA LEU A 23 17.40 12.47 11.86
C LEU A 23 16.41 12.71 10.72
N TYR A 24 15.86 11.64 10.14
CA TYR A 24 14.87 11.77 9.07
C TYR A 24 13.64 12.53 9.55
N HIS A 25 13.13 12.21 10.73
CA HIS A 25 11.93 12.82 11.28
C HIS A 25 12.12 14.32 11.56
N TYR A 26 13.27 14.72 12.10
CA TYR A 26 13.62 16.12 12.31
C TYR A 26 13.75 16.89 10.99
N LEU A 27 14.28 16.27 9.94
CA LEU A 27 14.49 16.93 8.66
C LEU A 27 13.22 17.13 7.85
N ILE A 28 12.27 16.19 7.94
CA ILE A 28 10.97 16.35 7.27
C ILE A 28 9.99 17.19 8.08
N ALA A 29 10.18 17.35 9.40
CA ALA A 29 9.25 18.08 10.26
C ALA A 29 8.95 19.51 9.79
N PRO A 30 9.92 20.35 9.38
CA PRO A 30 9.62 21.69 8.86
C PRO A 30 8.74 21.66 7.59
N ILE A 31 8.92 20.66 6.74
CA ILE A 31 8.12 20.48 5.52
C ILE A 31 6.68 20.12 5.90
N LEU A 32 6.51 19.19 6.83
CA LEU A 32 5.18 18.78 7.31
C LEU A 32 4.49 19.87 8.12
N TYR A 33 5.24 20.71 8.84
CA TYR A 33 4.69 21.86 9.55
C TYR A 33 4.02 22.85 8.58
N VAL A 34 4.63 23.08 7.42
CA VAL A 34 4.11 24.02 6.41
C VAL A 34 3.02 23.39 5.53
N LEU A 35 3.17 22.13 5.13
CA LEU A 35 2.30 21.48 4.14
C LEU A 35 1.19 20.60 4.74
N GLY A 36 1.29 20.25 6.02
CA GLY A 36 0.48 19.23 6.70
C GLY A 36 1.23 17.91 6.88
N ASP A 37 0.69 17.01 7.72
CA ASP A 37 1.31 15.72 8.08
C ASP A 37 0.65 14.50 7.40
N GLY A 38 -0.07 14.73 6.29
CA GLY A 38 -0.74 13.70 5.51
C GLY A 38 0.18 12.82 4.66
N TYR A 39 -0.41 11.79 4.04
CA TYR A 39 0.30 10.80 3.22
C TYR A 39 1.10 11.44 2.07
N ASP A 40 0.46 12.34 1.32
CA ASP A 40 1.09 12.98 0.16
C ASP A 40 2.20 13.94 0.59
N GLN A 41 2.04 14.62 1.73
CA GLN A 41 3.05 15.53 2.28
C GLN A 41 4.34 14.80 2.68
N ILE A 42 4.23 13.60 3.26
CA ILE A 42 5.42 12.77 3.57
C ILE A 42 6.15 12.37 2.28
N LYS A 43 5.41 12.05 1.21
CA LYS A 43 6.03 11.79 -0.10
C LYS A 43 6.71 13.02 -0.66
N ILE A 44 6.09 14.21 -0.55
CA ILE A 44 6.71 15.48 -0.97
C ILE A 44 8.00 15.75 -0.19
N ALA A 45 8.03 15.44 1.12
CA ALA A 45 9.25 15.57 1.92
C ALA A 45 10.36 14.64 1.43
N SER A 46 10.04 13.39 1.11
CA SER A 46 10.96 12.42 0.50
C SER A 46 11.47 12.87 -0.88
N ILE A 47 10.59 13.41 -1.73
CA ILE A 47 10.95 14.00 -3.03
C ILE A 47 11.94 15.16 -2.82
N THR A 48 11.70 16.00 -1.82
CA THR A 48 12.61 17.13 -1.50
C THR A 48 14.00 16.63 -1.14
N VAL A 49 14.12 15.60 -0.29
CA VAL A 49 15.40 14.97 0.03
C VAL A 49 16.07 14.40 -1.24
N SER A 50 15.30 13.77 -2.12
CA SER A 50 15.80 13.23 -3.40
C SER A 50 16.35 14.33 -4.33
N LEU A 51 15.70 15.50 -4.41
CA LEU A 51 16.22 16.62 -5.18
C LEU A 51 17.55 17.14 -4.64
N VAL A 52 17.74 17.15 -3.31
CA VAL A 52 19.03 17.51 -2.69
C VAL A 52 20.11 16.48 -3.05
N ILE A 53 19.78 15.18 -3.06
CA ILE A 53 20.69 14.12 -3.52
C ILE A 53 21.15 14.39 -4.96
N LEU A 54 20.21 14.67 -5.87
CA LEU A 54 20.51 14.99 -7.26
C LEU A 54 21.37 16.24 -7.40
N GLY A 55 21.15 17.25 -6.55
CA GLY A 55 22.00 18.43 -6.44
C GLY A 55 23.45 18.06 -6.11
N PHE A 56 23.68 17.25 -5.07
CA PHE A 56 25.03 16.80 -4.71
C PHE A 56 25.68 15.93 -5.79
N VAL A 57 24.92 15.02 -6.43
CA VAL A 57 25.39 14.23 -7.58
C VAL A 57 25.88 15.15 -8.70
N TYR A 58 25.06 16.13 -9.10
CA TYR A 58 25.41 17.12 -10.13
C TYR A 58 26.66 17.92 -9.74
N PHE A 59 26.71 18.48 -8.52
CA PHE A 59 27.80 19.35 -8.11
C PHE A 59 29.12 18.61 -7.90
N PHE A 60 29.07 17.37 -7.43
CA PHE A 60 30.25 16.51 -7.33
C PHE A 60 30.80 16.17 -8.73
N ALA A 61 29.94 15.65 -9.62
CA ALA A 61 30.33 15.32 -10.99
C ALA A 61 30.85 16.56 -11.74
N LYS A 62 30.16 17.69 -11.64
CA LYS A 62 30.59 18.95 -12.25
C LYS A 62 31.99 19.36 -11.80
N ARG A 63 32.31 19.23 -10.50
CA ARG A 63 33.64 19.55 -9.97
C ARG A 63 34.70 18.53 -10.39
N PHE A 64 34.31 17.28 -10.59
CA PHE A 64 35.23 16.19 -10.89
C PHE A 64 35.73 16.22 -12.36
N GLU A 65 34.83 16.38 -13.33
CA GLU A 65 35.16 16.28 -14.77
C GLU A 65 34.44 17.34 -15.64
N GLY A 66 33.81 18.34 -15.02
CA GLY A 66 33.21 19.49 -15.70
C GLY A 66 31.69 19.40 -15.92
N ARG A 67 31.12 20.48 -16.47
CA ARG A 67 29.66 20.69 -16.56
C ARG A 67 28.91 19.57 -17.27
N LEU A 68 29.45 19.04 -18.36
CA LEU A 68 28.80 17.97 -19.12
C LEU A 68 28.65 16.70 -18.27
N TYR A 69 29.69 16.30 -17.54
CA TYR A 69 29.61 15.15 -16.63
C TYR A 69 28.56 15.37 -15.55
N GLY A 70 28.50 16.59 -14.99
CA GLY A 70 27.45 16.98 -14.04
C GLY A 70 26.04 16.77 -14.59
N LEU A 71 25.78 17.28 -15.80
CA LEU A 71 24.45 17.15 -16.44
C LEU A 71 24.10 15.70 -16.76
N LEU A 72 25.05 14.90 -17.26
CA LEU A 72 24.83 13.48 -17.52
C LEU A 72 24.55 12.71 -16.22
N ALA A 73 25.29 12.98 -15.14
CA ALA A 73 25.09 12.36 -13.84
C ALA A 73 23.72 12.72 -13.24
N LEU A 74 23.30 13.98 -13.36
CA LEU A 74 21.97 14.43 -12.96
C LEU A 74 20.87 13.72 -13.75
N ALA A 75 21.01 13.64 -15.08
CA ALA A 75 20.02 13.03 -15.96
C ALA A 75 19.86 11.53 -15.70
N ILE A 76 20.98 10.81 -15.58
CA ILE A 76 21.00 9.36 -15.28
C ILE A 76 20.46 9.07 -13.88
N ALA A 77 20.94 9.78 -12.85
CA ALA A 77 20.45 9.56 -11.48
C ALA A 77 18.98 9.96 -11.30
N GLY A 78 18.53 11.01 -11.98
CA GLY A 78 17.15 11.50 -11.91
C GLY A 78 16.12 10.62 -12.62
N THR A 79 16.56 9.76 -13.54
CA THR A 79 15.69 8.85 -14.30
C THR A 79 15.86 7.38 -13.90
N GLY A 80 16.89 7.05 -13.12
CA GLY A 80 17.15 5.69 -12.66
C GLY A 80 16.09 5.15 -11.71
N SER A 81 15.49 4.01 -12.06
CA SER A 81 14.35 3.42 -11.34
C SER A 81 14.65 3.17 -9.86
N TRP A 82 15.88 2.81 -9.51
CA TRP A 82 16.26 2.52 -8.13
C TRP A 82 16.10 3.73 -7.20
N LEU A 83 16.60 4.92 -7.58
CA LEU A 83 16.42 6.12 -6.76
C LEU A 83 14.98 6.64 -6.83
N LEU A 84 14.33 6.48 -8.00
CA LEU A 84 12.95 6.92 -8.20
C LEU A 84 11.99 6.20 -7.27
N ILE A 85 12.13 4.87 -7.09
CA ILE A 85 11.34 4.08 -6.13
C ILE A 85 11.45 4.69 -4.73
N PHE A 86 12.65 4.81 -4.17
CA PHE A 86 12.83 5.32 -2.80
C PHE A 86 12.41 6.77 -2.63
N SER A 87 12.55 7.61 -3.68
CA SER A 87 12.09 8.99 -3.62
C SER A 87 10.58 9.12 -3.41
N ARG A 88 9.80 8.11 -3.84
CA ARG A 88 8.33 8.13 -3.84
C ARG A 88 7.67 7.25 -2.76
N LEU A 89 8.46 6.49 -1.99
CA LEU A 89 7.97 5.65 -0.89
C LEU A 89 7.64 6.44 0.38
N GLY A 90 8.29 7.59 0.62
CA GLY A 90 8.12 8.32 1.90
C GLY A 90 8.88 7.71 3.08
N ASN A 91 9.89 6.86 2.80
CA ASN A 91 10.65 6.10 3.79
C ASN A 91 12.00 6.79 4.12
N SER A 92 12.44 6.69 5.38
CA SER A 92 13.67 7.29 5.89
C SER A 92 14.95 6.81 5.19
N GLN A 93 14.93 5.63 4.57
CA GLN A 93 16.07 5.08 3.82
C GLN A 93 16.56 6.01 2.69
N ILE A 94 15.70 6.87 2.13
CA ILE A 94 16.11 7.87 1.11
C ILE A 94 17.22 8.80 1.62
N PHE A 95 17.35 8.97 2.93
CA PHE A 95 18.38 9.81 3.53
C PHE A 95 19.79 9.20 3.43
N VAL A 96 19.90 7.88 3.24
CA VAL A 96 21.18 7.19 3.13
C VAL A 96 21.98 7.65 1.91
N PRO A 97 21.43 7.67 0.68
CA PRO A 97 22.08 8.31 -0.47
C PRO A 97 22.52 9.75 -0.24
N LEU A 98 21.72 10.56 0.48
CA LEU A 98 22.04 11.96 0.75
C LEU A 98 23.31 12.08 1.59
N VAL A 99 23.36 11.31 2.67
CA VAL A 99 24.54 11.24 3.54
C VAL A 99 25.76 10.76 2.74
N THR A 100 25.65 9.69 1.97
CA THR A 100 26.82 9.12 1.27
C THR A 100 27.39 10.05 0.20
N ILE A 101 26.53 10.67 -0.63
CA ILE A 101 26.99 11.58 -1.68
C ILE A 101 27.50 12.91 -1.12
N SER A 102 26.87 13.45 -0.07
CA SER A 102 27.30 14.70 0.56
C SER A 102 28.66 14.54 1.25
N THR A 103 28.91 13.41 1.94
CA THR A 103 30.22 13.10 2.52
C THR A 103 31.34 13.14 1.47
N VAL A 104 31.13 12.48 0.33
CA VAL A 104 32.14 12.42 -0.75
C VAL A 104 32.30 13.76 -1.43
N TYR A 105 31.20 14.50 -1.63
CA TYR A 105 31.25 15.87 -2.13
C TYR A 105 32.12 16.79 -1.26
N PHE A 106 31.92 16.77 0.05
CA PHE A 106 32.71 17.59 0.97
C PHE A 106 34.17 17.11 1.06
N LEU A 107 34.41 15.79 1.08
CA LEU A 107 35.77 15.25 1.08
C LEU A 107 36.53 15.66 -0.19
N TYR A 108 35.87 15.61 -1.34
CA TYR A 108 36.47 16.06 -2.59
C TYR A 108 36.68 17.57 -2.64
N SER A 109 35.76 18.34 -2.05
CA SER A 109 35.92 19.80 -1.89
C SER A 109 37.14 20.13 -1.03
N TYR A 110 37.40 19.35 0.02
CA TYR A 110 38.64 19.44 0.79
C TYR A 110 39.88 19.11 -0.06
N ILE A 111 39.85 18.03 -0.84
CA ILE A 111 40.99 17.64 -1.69
C ILE A 111 41.38 18.75 -2.67
N GLN A 112 40.39 19.44 -3.24
CA GLN A 112 40.59 20.55 -4.18
C GLN A 112 41.10 21.83 -3.50
N THR A 113 40.55 22.18 -2.34
CA THR A 113 40.76 23.50 -1.70
C THR A 113 41.76 23.49 -0.55
N ARG A 114 41.97 22.32 0.07
CA ARG A 114 42.72 22.11 1.33
C ARG A 114 42.21 22.93 2.51
N ASN A 115 40.92 23.32 2.48
CA ASN A 115 40.28 24.08 3.54
C ASN A 115 39.60 23.13 4.56
N ASP A 116 40.13 23.06 5.78
CA ASP A 116 39.72 22.12 6.84
C ASP A 116 38.19 22.07 7.14
N PRO A 117 37.41 23.17 7.10
CA PRO A 117 35.95 23.13 7.21
C PRO A 117 35.27 22.10 6.30
N TRP A 118 35.79 21.87 5.08
CA TRP A 118 35.24 20.84 4.19
C TRP A 118 35.53 19.42 4.68
N LEU A 119 36.68 19.20 5.32
CA LEU A 119 37.04 17.92 5.91
C LEU A 119 36.12 17.60 7.10
N TYR A 120 35.86 18.60 7.95
CA TYR A 120 34.93 18.45 9.07
C TYR A 120 33.47 18.33 8.62
N ALA A 121 33.05 19.06 7.57
CA ALA A 121 31.73 18.89 6.96
C ALA A 121 31.54 17.49 6.39
N SER A 122 32.58 16.92 5.77
CA SER A 122 32.57 15.53 5.32
C SER A 122 32.42 14.55 6.48
N ALA A 123 33.19 14.73 7.56
CA ALA A 123 33.10 13.87 8.74
C ALA A 123 31.71 13.95 9.40
N PHE A 124 31.19 15.17 9.57
CA PHE A 124 29.85 15.42 10.10
C PHE A 124 28.78 14.73 9.25
N ALA A 125 28.79 14.95 7.93
CA ALA A 125 27.87 14.30 7.01
C ALA A 125 27.94 12.76 7.12
N ALA A 126 29.15 12.20 7.22
CA ALA A 126 29.31 10.74 7.36
C ALA A 126 28.68 10.23 8.67
N THR A 127 28.87 10.97 9.78
CA THR A 127 28.30 10.62 11.09
C THR A 127 26.78 10.79 11.14
N CYS A 128 26.18 11.66 10.32
CA CYS A 128 24.71 11.70 10.16
C CYS A 128 24.13 10.35 9.73
N GLY A 129 24.92 9.47 9.08
CA GLY A 129 24.53 8.12 8.74
C GLY A 129 24.21 7.24 9.97
N LEU A 130 24.80 7.53 11.13
CA LEU A 130 24.50 6.83 12.38
C LEU A 130 23.08 7.13 12.90
N PHE A 131 22.47 8.22 12.47
CA PHE A 131 21.15 8.67 12.96
C PHE A 131 20.03 8.47 11.94
N SER A 132 20.30 7.80 10.83
CA SER A 132 19.37 7.63 9.71
C SER A 132 18.68 6.27 9.72
N TYR A 133 19.42 5.20 9.42
CA TYR A 133 18.89 3.83 9.35
C TYR A 133 20.04 2.83 9.62
N PRO A 134 19.83 1.62 10.18
CA PRO A 134 20.92 0.70 10.50
C PRO A 134 21.89 0.41 9.35
N GLN A 135 21.40 0.36 8.11
CA GLN A 135 22.25 0.16 6.94
C GLN A 135 23.27 1.28 6.71
N SER A 136 23.04 2.49 7.22
CA SER A 136 23.98 3.60 7.10
C SER A 136 24.98 3.70 8.25
N PHE A 137 24.95 2.78 9.22
CA PHE A 137 25.95 2.74 10.29
C PHE A 137 27.37 2.51 9.74
N VAL A 138 27.48 1.84 8.60
CA VAL A 138 28.75 1.60 7.92
C VAL A 138 29.29 2.84 7.17
N VAL A 139 28.53 3.94 7.02
CA VAL A 139 28.98 5.08 6.21
C VAL A 139 30.25 5.71 6.79
N ALA A 140 30.28 6.01 8.09
CA ALA A 140 31.46 6.58 8.74
C ALA A 140 32.73 5.71 8.56
N PRO A 141 32.74 4.40 8.87
CA PRO A 141 33.92 3.56 8.65
C PRO A 141 34.28 3.37 7.17
N VAL A 142 33.29 3.32 6.26
CA VAL A 142 33.56 3.26 4.80
C VAL A 142 34.26 4.52 4.32
N MET A 143 33.85 5.68 4.81
CA MET A 143 34.41 6.97 4.42
C MET A 143 35.78 7.19 5.06
N TRP A 144 35.99 6.70 6.28
CA TRP A 144 37.32 6.60 6.89
C TRP A 144 38.27 5.74 6.05
N LEU A 145 37.84 4.55 5.63
CA LEU A 145 38.64 3.68 4.78
C LEU A 145 38.91 4.31 3.41
N THR A 146 37.94 5.03 2.85
CA THR A 146 38.13 5.85 1.65
C THR A 146 39.26 6.86 1.85
N ALA A 147 39.27 7.59 2.97
CA ALA A 147 40.34 8.52 3.32
C ALA A 147 41.70 7.82 3.50
N VAL A 148 41.75 6.65 4.13
CA VAL A 148 42.98 5.84 4.25
C VAL A 148 43.53 5.47 2.87
N VAL A 149 42.69 4.97 1.97
CA VAL A 149 43.13 4.62 0.61
C VAL A 149 43.56 5.87 -0.16
N LEU A 150 42.90 7.00 0.02
CA LEU A 150 43.32 8.28 -0.58
C LEU A 150 44.67 8.77 -0.05
N LEU A 151 45.01 8.50 1.22
CA LEU A 151 46.34 8.71 1.76
C LEU A 151 47.37 7.79 1.10
N LEU A 152 47.05 6.51 0.90
CA LEU A 152 47.94 5.55 0.23
C LEU A 152 48.19 5.91 -1.25
N THR A 153 47.22 6.51 -1.92
CA THR A 153 47.38 7.02 -3.30
C THR A 153 48.10 8.36 -3.39
N GLY A 154 48.42 8.99 -2.25
CA GLY A 154 49.04 10.32 -2.18
C GLY A 154 48.10 11.49 -2.47
N VAL A 155 46.78 11.25 -2.60
CA VAL A 155 45.78 12.32 -2.74
C VAL A 155 45.64 13.09 -1.43
N LEU A 156 45.54 12.37 -0.31
CA LEU A 156 45.78 12.98 1.00
C LEU A 156 47.29 13.05 1.23
N LYS A 157 47.78 14.20 1.67
CA LYS A 157 49.22 14.52 1.66
C LYS A 157 49.95 14.00 2.90
N ASN A 158 49.29 13.98 4.05
CA ASN A 158 49.92 13.61 5.30
C ASN A 158 48.95 12.89 6.25
N ARG A 159 49.52 12.22 7.27
CA ARG A 159 48.74 11.51 8.28
C ARG A 159 47.90 12.45 9.14
N THR A 160 48.26 13.73 9.24
CA THR A 160 47.51 14.74 9.99
C THR A 160 46.12 14.97 9.38
N GLU A 161 45.97 14.92 8.05
CA GLU A 161 44.66 15.00 7.39
C GLU A 161 43.75 13.83 7.84
N LEU A 162 44.29 12.60 7.89
CA LEU A 162 43.57 11.43 8.38
C LEU A 162 43.23 11.52 9.87
N VAL A 163 44.14 12.05 10.70
CA VAL A 163 43.91 12.27 12.13
C VAL A 163 42.80 13.29 12.36
N LYS A 164 42.80 14.43 11.66
CA LYS A 164 41.71 15.42 11.72
C LYS A 164 40.38 14.82 11.32
N TYR A 165 40.37 14.04 10.23
CA TYR A 165 39.15 13.37 9.77
C TYR A 165 38.64 12.37 10.81
N THR A 166 39.54 11.57 11.38
CA THR A 166 39.22 10.60 12.44
C THR A 166 38.66 11.30 13.67
N ILE A 167 39.26 12.39 14.13
CA ILE A 167 38.73 13.20 15.24
C ILE A 167 37.32 13.71 14.92
N GLY A 168 37.10 14.24 13.70
CA GLY A 168 35.77 14.70 13.28
C GLY A 168 34.72 13.59 13.32
N LEU A 169 35.05 12.39 12.83
CA LEU A 169 34.18 11.22 12.88
C LEU A 169 33.90 10.78 14.32
N SER A 170 34.92 10.75 15.17
CA SER A 170 34.78 10.39 16.58
C SER A 170 33.85 11.35 17.30
N ILE A 171 34.03 12.67 17.14
CA ILE A 171 33.18 13.69 17.77
C ILE A 171 31.73 13.54 17.30
N GLY A 172 31.50 13.41 16.00
CA GLY A 172 30.13 13.23 15.47
C GLY A 172 29.46 11.92 15.88
N SER A 173 30.24 10.91 16.30
CA SER A 173 29.72 9.63 16.79
C SER A 173 29.35 9.66 18.28
N ILE A 174 29.80 10.65 19.05
CA ILE A 174 29.54 10.73 20.52
C ILE A 174 28.03 10.66 20.85
N PRO A 175 27.13 11.44 20.20
CA PRO A 175 25.72 11.39 20.55
C PRO A 175 25.07 10.04 20.21
N PHE A 176 25.56 9.36 19.16
CA PHE A 176 25.10 8.02 18.81
C PHE A 176 25.56 7.00 19.85
N LEU A 177 26.83 7.06 20.27
CA LEU A 177 27.36 6.19 21.31
C LEU A 177 26.61 6.35 22.63
N TRP A 178 26.28 7.60 23.00
CA TRP A 178 25.47 7.88 24.18
C TRP A 178 24.08 7.24 24.10
N MET A 179 23.39 7.40 22.96
CA MET A 179 22.10 6.75 22.70
C MET A 179 22.20 5.21 22.74
N TYR A 180 23.24 4.65 22.12
CA TYR A 180 23.47 3.20 22.11
C TYR A 180 23.74 2.65 23.52
N VAL A 181 24.54 3.34 24.33
CA VAL A 181 24.85 2.90 25.71
C VAL A 181 23.62 3.02 26.62
N THR A 182 22.73 3.98 26.36
CA THR A 182 21.52 4.20 27.16
C THR A 182 20.46 3.14 26.90
N ASP A 183 20.24 2.78 25.63
CA ASP A 183 19.34 1.68 25.26
C ASP A 183 19.78 0.99 23.96
N PRO A 184 20.66 -0.03 24.05
CA PRO A 184 21.12 -0.78 22.88
C PRO A 184 19.97 -1.49 22.16
N THR A 185 18.93 -1.88 22.90
CA THR A 185 17.82 -2.68 22.36
C THR A 185 16.94 -1.86 21.41
N GLN A 186 16.82 -0.55 21.64
CA GLN A 186 16.11 0.34 20.72
C GLN A 186 16.88 0.64 19.43
N VAL A 187 18.22 0.71 19.48
CA VAL A 187 19.05 1.11 18.33
C VAL A 187 19.31 -0.06 17.37
N THR A 188 19.75 -1.20 17.90
CA THR A 188 20.07 -2.39 17.08
C THR A 188 19.14 -3.55 17.36
N GLY A 189 18.60 -3.64 18.58
CA GLY A 189 17.76 -4.76 19.03
C GLY A 189 18.34 -6.13 18.66
N ASN A 190 17.45 -7.09 18.40
CA ASN A 190 17.82 -8.34 17.73
C ASN A 190 17.97 -8.18 16.21
N TYR A 191 17.56 -7.06 15.61
CA TYR A 191 17.51 -6.88 14.15
C TYR A 191 18.86 -7.09 13.46
N VAL A 192 19.95 -6.59 14.04
CA VAL A 192 21.31 -6.76 13.47
C VAL A 192 21.84 -8.15 13.80
N THR A 193 21.72 -8.57 15.06
CA THR A 193 22.23 -9.84 15.57
C THR A 193 21.56 -11.04 14.89
N GLU A 194 20.24 -11.00 14.70
CA GLU A 194 19.46 -12.06 14.05
C GLU A 194 19.87 -12.27 12.58
N LYS A 195 20.26 -11.20 11.88
CA LYS A 195 20.66 -11.26 10.47
C LYS A 195 22.08 -11.77 10.28
N ILE A 196 22.97 -11.46 11.22
CA ILE A 196 24.37 -11.85 11.21
C ILE A 196 24.56 -13.25 11.80
N ALA A 197 23.71 -13.68 12.74
CA ALA A 197 23.74 -15.01 13.34
C ALA A 197 23.49 -16.09 12.29
N GLY A 198 24.58 -16.58 11.71
CA GLY A 198 24.61 -17.68 10.77
C GLY A 198 24.87 -19.01 11.48
N GLY A 199 24.11 -20.06 11.12
CA GLY A 199 24.48 -21.43 11.47
C GLY A 199 25.73 -21.90 10.70
N GLU A 200 26.18 -23.13 10.96
CA GLU A 200 27.40 -23.73 10.36
C GLU A 200 27.43 -23.73 8.82
N SER A 201 26.30 -23.55 8.14
CA SER A 201 26.17 -23.52 6.67
C SER A 201 26.61 -22.19 6.00
N VAL A 202 26.97 -21.16 6.77
CA VAL A 202 27.17 -19.79 6.25
C VAL A 202 28.52 -19.56 5.56
N THR A 203 29.59 -20.26 5.95
CA THR A 203 30.93 -20.08 5.37
C THR A 203 31.03 -20.57 3.92
N GLY A 204 30.27 -21.62 3.55
CA GLY A 204 30.21 -22.15 2.19
C GLY A 204 29.53 -21.22 1.17
N ASN A 205 28.76 -20.23 1.62
CA ASN A 205 27.90 -19.41 0.77
C ASN A 205 28.43 -17.98 0.51
N ILE A 206 29.59 -17.60 1.08
CA ILE A 206 30.18 -16.26 0.91
C ILE A 206 30.47 -15.92 -0.56
N PRO A 207 31.10 -16.81 -1.38
CA PRO A 207 31.34 -16.51 -2.79
C PRO A 207 30.03 -16.27 -3.56
N THR A 208 29.00 -17.06 -3.28
CA THR A 208 27.66 -16.91 -3.87
C THR A 208 27.04 -15.57 -3.49
N ILE A 209 27.13 -15.17 -2.23
CA ILE A 209 26.63 -13.88 -1.72
C ILE A 209 27.34 -12.71 -2.42
N LEU A 210 28.67 -12.78 -2.57
CA LEU A 210 29.44 -11.77 -3.29
C LEU A 210 29.06 -11.69 -4.77
N LEU A 211 28.92 -12.85 -5.44
CA LEU A 211 28.49 -12.94 -6.83
C LEU A 211 27.07 -12.38 -7.02
N ARG A 212 26.15 -12.64 -6.10
CA ARG A 212 24.80 -12.03 -6.09
C ARG A 212 24.86 -10.51 -5.88
N GLY A 213 25.77 -10.02 -5.04
CA GLY A 213 26.01 -8.60 -4.86
C GLY A 213 26.48 -7.89 -6.13
N ILE A 214 27.36 -8.51 -6.91
CA ILE A 214 27.77 -8.02 -8.24
C ILE A 214 26.61 -8.18 -9.24
N GLY A 215 25.96 -9.34 -9.22
CA GLY A 215 24.81 -9.69 -10.04
C GLY A 215 23.65 -8.70 -9.93
N ALA A 216 23.53 -8.03 -8.78
CA ALA A 216 22.58 -6.94 -8.54
C ALA A 216 22.61 -5.86 -9.64
N TYR A 217 23.73 -5.67 -10.34
CA TYR A 217 23.86 -4.68 -11.40
C TYR A 217 23.70 -5.21 -12.81
N PHE A 218 23.68 -6.52 -13.01
CA PHE A 218 23.79 -7.13 -14.34
C PHE A 218 22.74 -8.19 -14.63
N THR A 219 22.38 -9.02 -13.64
CA THR A 219 21.63 -10.26 -13.84
C THR A 219 20.35 -10.32 -13.00
N ALA A 220 20.47 -10.26 -11.68
CA ALA A 220 19.33 -10.32 -10.76
C ALA A 220 19.59 -9.46 -9.52
N GLY A 221 18.58 -8.69 -9.11
CA GLY A 221 18.64 -7.79 -7.96
C GLY A 221 17.74 -8.26 -6.81
N ASP A 222 17.23 -7.30 -6.04
CA ASP A 222 16.37 -7.55 -4.88
C ASP A 222 15.12 -8.38 -5.24
N PRO A 223 14.91 -9.56 -4.61
CA PRO A 223 13.71 -10.34 -4.83
C PRO A 223 12.48 -9.75 -4.14
N GLY A 224 12.66 -8.85 -3.17
CA GLY A 224 11.57 -8.16 -2.50
C GLY A 224 10.94 -7.08 -3.37
N PHE A 225 9.60 -7.07 -3.43
CA PHE A 225 8.82 -6.08 -4.19
C PHE A 225 8.86 -4.66 -3.58
N ARG A 226 9.30 -4.51 -2.32
CA ARG A 226 9.22 -3.24 -1.58
C ARG A 226 10.30 -2.22 -1.98
N SER A 227 11.39 -2.69 -2.57
CA SER A 227 12.61 -1.90 -2.77
C SER A 227 13.16 -1.94 -4.20
N ASN A 228 12.65 -2.84 -5.03
CA ASN A 228 12.93 -2.91 -6.45
C ASN A 228 11.80 -3.66 -7.17
N ALA A 229 11.76 -3.58 -8.50
CA ALA A 229 10.98 -4.54 -9.28
C ALA A 229 11.56 -5.94 -9.03
N ALA A 230 10.74 -6.82 -8.44
CA ALA A 230 11.19 -8.08 -7.86
C ALA A 230 12.05 -8.90 -8.85
N GLY A 231 13.26 -9.24 -8.42
CA GLY A 231 14.21 -10.07 -9.15
C GLY A 231 14.96 -9.34 -10.28
N LEU A 232 14.53 -8.16 -10.72
CA LEU A 232 15.29 -7.40 -11.73
C LEU A 232 16.60 -6.84 -11.14
N PRO A 233 17.65 -6.64 -11.95
CA PRO A 233 18.83 -5.89 -11.52
C PRO A 233 18.43 -4.52 -10.96
N HIS A 234 19.25 -3.87 -10.13
CA HIS A 234 18.96 -2.54 -9.57
C HIS A 234 18.95 -1.44 -10.64
N ILE A 235 19.73 -1.61 -11.71
CA ILE A 235 19.82 -0.67 -12.83
C ILE A 235 19.38 -1.33 -14.15
N ASP A 236 19.06 -0.53 -15.17
CA ASP A 236 18.75 -1.04 -16.50
C ASP A 236 19.99 -1.55 -17.24
N ILE A 237 19.78 -2.38 -18.26
CA ILE A 237 20.86 -3.05 -19.00
C ILE A 237 21.83 -2.06 -19.69
N ILE A 238 21.34 -0.89 -20.13
CA ILE A 238 22.18 0.14 -20.76
C ILE A 238 23.08 0.75 -19.70
N SER A 239 22.51 1.08 -18.54
CA SER A 239 23.28 1.50 -17.38
C SER A 239 24.31 0.45 -16.94
N SER A 240 24.00 -0.85 -17.00
CA SER A 240 24.96 -1.92 -16.69
C SER A 240 26.18 -1.91 -17.62
N VAL A 241 25.97 -1.76 -18.93
CA VAL A 241 27.07 -1.65 -19.91
C VAL A 241 27.90 -0.40 -19.66
N LEU A 242 27.24 0.74 -19.46
CA LEU A 242 27.91 2.01 -19.18
C LEU A 242 28.67 2.01 -17.85
N LEU A 243 28.19 1.28 -16.84
CA LEU A 243 28.87 1.07 -15.57
C LEU A 243 30.26 0.45 -15.78
N VAL A 244 30.35 -0.59 -16.63
CA VAL A 244 31.64 -1.22 -16.97
C VAL A 244 32.57 -0.24 -17.68
N VAL A 245 32.06 0.51 -18.66
CA VAL A 245 32.85 1.54 -19.36
C VAL A 245 33.36 2.60 -18.39
N GLY A 246 32.51 3.05 -17.45
CA GLY A 246 32.88 4.00 -16.40
C GLY A 246 33.94 3.47 -15.44
N LEU A 247 33.86 2.19 -15.05
CA LEU A 247 34.88 1.55 -14.21
C LEU A 247 36.24 1.50 -14.93
N VAL A 248 36.26 1.13 -16.21
CA VAL A 248 37.48 1.18 -17.04
C VAL A 248 38.00 2.62 -17.14
N ALA A 249 37.11 3.61 -17.25
CA ALA A 249 37.46 5.02 -17.30
C ALA A 249 38.10 5.52 -15.99
N LEU A 250 37.66 5.03 -14.82
CA LEU A 250 38.26 5.32 -13.51
C LEU A 250 39.63 4.67 -13.32
N ALA A 251 39.85 3.50 -13.91
CA ALA A 251 41.13 2.79 -13.83
C ALA A 251 42.27 3.49 -14.59
N ARG A 252 41.96 4.46 -15.48
CA ARG A 252 42.97 5.20 -16.24
C ARG A 252 43.89 6.01 -15.31
N LYS A 253 45.17 6.14 -15.70
CA LYS A 253 46.22 6.82 -14.92
C LYS A 253 45.83 8.24 -14.47
N THR A 254 45.06 8.96 -15.28
CA THR A 254 44.60 10.33 -14.98
C THR A 254 43.61 10.41 -13.81
N ARG A 255 42.88 9.32 -13.51
CA ARG A 255 41.82 9.30 -12.49
C ARG A 255 42.07 8.30 -11.37
N ARG A 256 42.98 7.33 -11.57
CA ARG A 256 43.24 6.22 -10.65
C ARG A 256 43.49 6.67 -9.20
N ALA A 257 44.17 7.80 -9.00
CA ALA A 257 44.43 8.32 -7.66
C ALA A 257 43.13 8.75 -6.92
N LEU A 258 42.15 9.26 -7.66
CA LEU A 258 40.85 9.70 -7.11
C LEU A 258 39.76 8.64 -7.21
N ALA A 259 39.98 7.54 -7.93
CA ALA A 259 39.05 6.41 -8.04
C ALA A 259 38.53 5.87 -6.70
N PRO A 260 39.29 5.87 -5.58
CA PRO A 260 38.76 5.45 -4.28
C PRO A 260 37.51 6.20 -3.82
N LEU A 261 37.31 7.46 -4.23
CA LEU A 261 36.08 8.23 -3.94
C LEU A 261 34.80 7.61 -4.51
N PHE A 262 34.94 6.73 -5.50
CA PHE A 262 33.84 6.04 -6.16
C PHE A 262 33.80 4.57 -5.75
N VAL A 263 34.93 3.88 -5.90
CA VAL A 263 34.99 2.41 -5.81
C VAL A 263 34.85 1.92 -4.38
N ILE A 264 35.46 2.59 -3.39
CA ILE A 264 35.38 2.15 -2.00
C ILE A 264 33.94 2.29 -1.47
N PRO A 265 33.25 3.44 -1.61
CA PRO A 265 31.83 3.53 -1.27
C PRO A 265 30.95 2.57 -2.08
N LEU A 266 31.17 2.43 -3.38
CA LEU A 266 30.42 1.49 -4.22
C LEU A 266 30.49 0.05 -3.66
N MET A 267 31.68 -0.43 -3.32
CA MET A 267 31.87 -1.81 -2.86
C MET A 267 31.39 -2.01 -1.43
N LEU A 268 31.72 -1.08 -0.52
CA LEU A 268 31.51 -1.32 0.91
C LEU A 268 30.14 -0.90 1.41
N LEU A 269 29.42 -0.03 0.70
CA LEU A 269 28.02 0.26 1.02
C LEU A 269 27.07 -0.87 0.60
N HIS A 270 27.58 -1.94 -0.04
CA HIS A 270 26.85 -3.20 -0.20
C HIS A 270 26.94 -4.12 1.01
N VAL A 271 27.90 -3.91 1.90
CA VAL A 271 28.14 -4.79 3.06
C VAL A 271 26.86 -5.01 3.89
N PRO A 272 26.00 -4.01 4.18
CA PRO A 272 24.76 -4.24 4.90
C PRO A 272 23.79 -5.21 4.21
N SER A 273 23.82 -5.27 2.87
CA SER A 273 23.07 -6.27 2.12
C SER A 273 23.72 -7.65 2.15
N LEU A 274 25.05 -7.72 2.15
CA LEU A 274 25.81 -8.97 2.09
C LEU A 274 25.86 -9.68 3.47
N LEU A 275 25.70 -8.93 4.56
CA LEU A 275 25.71 -9.45 5.93
C LEU A 275 24.35 -10.05 6.38
N VAL A 276 23.39 -10.22 5.47
CA VAL A 276 22.14 -10.95 5.73
C VAL A 276 22.39 -12.44 5.52
N LEU A 277 23.15 -13.03 6.44
CA LEU A 277 23.66 -14.39 6.32
C LEU A 277 22.59 -15.45 6.65
N ARG A 278 21.67 -15.12 7.56
CA ARG A 278 20.57 -16.01 7.95
C ARG A 278 19.49 -16.19 6.87
N TYR A 279 19.32 -15.20 5.99
CA TYR A 279 18.33 -15.21 4.91
C TYR A 279 18.99 -14.92 3.56
N PRO A 280 19.78 -15.86 2.99
CA PRO A 280 20.54 -15.63 1.75
C PRO A 280 19.66 -15.34 0.53
N ASP A 281 18.41 -15.80 0.57
CA ASP A 281 17.36 -15.51 -0.40
C ASP A 281 16.98 -14.01 -0.43
N GLN A 282 17.26 -13.25 0.63
CA GLN A 282 17.07 -11.79 0.67
C GLN A 282 18.29 -10.99 0.16
N VAL A 283 19.27 -11.67 -0.44
CA VAL A 283 20.49 -11.07 -0.99
C VAL A 283 20.50 -11.21 -2.52
N PRO A 284 20.74 -10.12 -3.29
CA PRO A 284 21.03 -8.77 -2.82
C PRO A 284 19.76 -8.05 -2.34
N SER A 285 19.91 -6.94 -1.62
CA SER A 285 18.82 -6.06 -1.24
C SER A 285 19.07 -4.63 -1.72
N ALA A 286 18.15 -4.11 -2.51
CA ALA A 286 18.16 -2.76 -3.08
C ALA A 286 17.98 -1.70 -1.99
N SER A 287 17.26 -2.02 -0.91
CA SER A 287 17.12 -1.12 0.23
C SER A 287 18.40 -1.02 1.04
N ARG A 288 19.04 -2.16 1.35
CA ARG A 288 20.25 -2.22 2.19
C ARG A 288 21.51 -1.74 1.48
N SER A 289 21.53 -1.80 0.15
CA SER A 289 22.62 -1.27 -0.67
C SER A 289 22.36 0.14 -1.20
N LEU A 290 21.25 0.78 -0.85
CA LEU A 290 20.82 2.07 -1.42
C LEU A 290 21.88 3.18 -1.32
N GLY A 291 22.73 3.14 -0.29
CA GLY A 291 23.84 4.10 -0.15
C GLY A 291 24.86 4.08 -1.29
N SER A 292 24.97 2.98 -2.04
CA SER A 292 25.86 2.87 -3.20
C SER A 292 25.28 3.48 -4.48
N ALA A 293 23.95 3.71 -4.54
CA ALA A 293 23.26 4.15 -5.75
C ALA A 293 23.84 5.44 -6.37
N PRO A 294 24.18 6.52 -5.61
CA PRO A 294 24.81 7.71 -6.20
C PRO A 294 26.11 7.39 -6.94
N PHE A 295 26.93 6.47 -6.42
CA PHE A 295 28.21 6.11 -7.02
C PHE A 295 28.04 5.29 -8.29
N VAL A 296 27.05 4.39 -8.32
CA VAL A 296 26.67 3.67 -9.54
C VAL A 296 26.31 4.65 -10.63
N TYR A 297 25.39 5.59 -10.37
CA TYR A 297 24.95 6.55 -11.38
C TYR A 297 26.05 7.52 -11.83
N LEU A 298 26.96 7.91 -10.93
CA LEU A 298 28.14 8.67 -11.30
C LEU A 298 29.03 7.89 -12.27
N ILE A 299 29.30 6.61 -11.98
CA ILE A 299 30.15 5.78 -12.85
C ILE A 299 29.45 5.52 -14.20
N VAL A 300 28.15 5.27 -14.21
CA VAL A 300 27.35 5.14 -15.45
C VAL A 300 27.44 6.41 -16.30
N ALA A 301 27.27 7.58 -15.68
CA ALA A 301 27.41 8.85 -16.38
C ALA A 301 28.83 9.09 -16.90
N LEU A 302 29.86 8.60 -16.20
CA LEU A 302 31.23 8.66 -16.68
C LEU A 302 31.43 7.76 -17.90
N GLY A 303 30.82 6.58 -17.91
CA GLY A 303 30.78 5.70 -19.08
C GLY A 303 30.15 6.37 -20.30
N LEU A 304 29.02 7.07 -20.09
CA LEU A 304 28.34 7.82 -21.15
C LEU A 304 29.18 9.01 -21.65
N LEU A 305 29.88 9.68 -20.73
CA LEU A 305 30.83 10.76 -21.08
C LEU A 305 32.01 10.23 -21.91
N GLU A 306 32.53 9.05 -21.60
CA GLU A 306 33.60 8.43 -22.39
C GLU A 306 33.12 8.01 -23.78
N LEU A 307 31.89 7.48 -23.88
CA LEU A 307 31.26 7.22 -25.18
C LEU A 307 31.14 8.51 -26.00
N TYR A 308 30.66 9.60 -25.38
CA TYR A 308 30.59 10.91 -26.03
C TYR A 308 31.95 11.36 -26.54
N ARG A 309 33.00 11.29 -25.71
CA ARG A 309 34.37 11.71 -26.09
C ARG A 309 34.95 10.84 -27.21
N LEU A 310 34.71 9.54 -27.17
CA LEU A 310 35.14 8.61 -28.21
C LEU A 310 34.48 8.96 -29.55
N LEU A 311 33.18 9.20 -29.55
CA LEU A 311 32.43 9.59 -30.74
C LEU A 311 32.79 11.00 -31.21
N GLN A 312 33.04 11.94 -30.29
CA GLN A 312 33.47 13.30 -30.63
C GLN A 312 34.82 13.28 -31.38
N LYS A 313 35.70 12.33 -31.06
CA LYS A 313 36.99 12.16 -31.74
C LYS A 313 36.86 11.61 -33.17
N HIS A 314 35.92 10.69 -33.43
CA HIS A 314 35.82 9.98 -34.72
C HIS A 314 34.68 10.47 -35.61
N THR A 315 33.53 10.82 -35.02
CA THR A 315 32.28 11.19 -35.71
C THR A 315 31.56 12.36 -34.98
N PRO A 316 32.16 13.56 -34.92
CA PRO A 316 31.67 14.67 -34.07
C PRO A 316 30.26 15.14 -34.43
N ARG A 317 29.88 15.08 -35.72
CA ARG A 317 28.54 15.46 -36.20
C ARG A 317 27.40 14.65 -35.57
N PHE A 318 27.67 13.40 -35.17
CA PHE A 318 26.66 12.49 -34.63
C PHE A 318 26.81 12.20 -33.13
N ALA A 319 27.93 12.60 -32.52
CA ALA A 319 28.27 12.25 -31.13
C ALA A 319 27.16 12.62 -30.14
N GLY A 320 26.61 13.84 -30.24
CA GLY A 320 25.51 14.29 -29.39
C GLY A 320 24.21 13.50 -29.62
N GLY A 321 23.86 13.23 -30.88
CA GLY A 321 22.65 12.50 -31.24
C GLY A 321 22.67 11.04 -30.75
N VAL A 322 23.80 10.35 -30.89
CA VAL A 322 23.97 8.97 -30.39
C VAL A 322 23.87 8.92 -28.87
N VAL A 323 24.53 9.85 -28.17
CA VAL A 323 24.47 9.91 -26.69
C VAL A 323 23.06 10.24 -26.20
N ALA A 324 22.37 11.16 -26.87
CA ALA A 324 20.96 11.46 -26.58
C ALA A 324 20.06 10.24 -26.81
N LEU A 325 20.27 9.50 -27.91
CA LEU A 325 19.52 8.27 -28.19
C LEU A 325 19.78 7.20 -27.11
N VAL A 326 21.04 6.93 -26.76
CA VAL A 326 21.39 5.98 -25.70
C VAL A 326 20.73 6.36 -24.37
N PHE A 327 20.76 7.66 -24.03
CA PHE A 327 20.08 8.18 -22.86
C PHE A 327 18.56 7.96 -22.94
N LEU A 328 17.90 8.31 -24.05
CA LEU A 328 16.46 8.15 -24.23
C LEU A 328 16.01 6.69 -24.14
N VAL A 329 16.79 5.75 -24.69
CA VAL A 329 16.47 4.32 -24.55
C VAL A 329 16.63 3.86 -23.09
N SER A 330 17.63 4.35 -22.37
CA SER A 330 17.76 4.09 -20.93
C SER A 330 16.60 4.69 -20.13
N VAL A 331 16.15 5.91 -20.45
CA VAL A 331 14.96 6.53 -19.83
C VAL A 331 13.72 5.68 -20.11
N GLN A 332 13.48 5.27 -21.35
CA GLN A 332 12.34 4.42 -21.68
C GLN A 332 12.38 3.09 -20.93
N SER A 333 13.57 2.48 -20.79
CA SER A 333 13.74 1.27 -20.00
C SER A 333 13.40 1.50 -18.52
N ASN A 334 13.80 2.63 -17.94
CA ASN A 334 13.49 2.95 -16.54
C ASN A 334 12.01 3.32 -16.34
N ILE A 335 11.35 3.94 -17.32
CA ILE A 335 9.90 4.18 -17.32
C ILE A 335 9.16 2.84 -17.26
N ASP A 336 9.48 1.90 -18.15
CA ASP A 336 8.91 0.54 -18.13
C ASP A 336 9.17 -0.18 -16.81
N ARG A 337 10.41 -0.11 -16.30
CA ARG A 337 10.78 -0.74 -15.03
C ARG A 337 9.99 -0.20 -13.85
N TYR A 338 9.75 1.10 -13.78
CA TYR A 338 9.07 1.73 -12.64
C TYR A 338 7.54 1.73 -12.77
N PHE A 339 6.99 2.12 -13.92
CA PHE A 339 5.54 2.30 -14.07
C PHE A 339 4.80 1.03 -14.49
N VAL A 340 5.51 0.02 -14.99
CA VAL A 340 4.92 -1.25 -15.44
C VAL A 340 5.41 -2.40 -14.57
N LYS A 341 6.70 -2.71 -14.58
CA LYS A 341 7.22 -3.93 -13.93
C LYS A 341 7.21 -3.86 -12.41
N TYR A 342 7.51 -2.69 -11.84
CA TYR A 342 7.47 -2.50 -10.39
C TYR A 342 6.02 -2.56 -9.88
N THR A 343 5.11 -1.80 -10.49
CA THR A 343 3.68 -1.76 -10.10
C THR A 343 2.99 -3.12 -10.28
N SER A 344 3.18 -3.80 -11.42
CA SER A 344 2.62 -5.15 -11.63
C SER A 344 3.27 -6.21 -10.73
N GLY A 345 4.46 -5.95 -10.22
CA GLY A 345 5.16 -6.82 -9.27
C GLY A 345 4.75 -6.61 -7.82
N MET A 346 4.01 -5.53 -7.50
CA MET A 346 3.50 -5.28 -6.16
C MET A 346 2.29 -6.16 -5.83
N PRO A 347 2.04 -6.46 -4.54
CA PRO A 347 0.84 -7.12 -4.10
C PRO A 347 -0.41 -6.50 -4.71
N TYR A 348 -1.21 -7.34 -5.36
CA TYR A 348 -2.44 -6.94 -6.04
C TYR A 348 -2.27 -5.73 -6.99
N ASN A 349 -1.17 -5.69 -7.74
CA ASN A 349 -0.86 -4.67 -8.75
C ASN A 349 -0.93 -3.21 -8.22
N ASP A 350 -0.52 -2.98 -6.96
CA ASP A 350 -0.53 -1.66 -6.30
C ASP A 350 -1.93 -1.05 -6.17
N VAL A 351 -2.99 -1.89 -6.14
CA VAL A 351 -4.35 -1.44 -5.81
C VAL A 351 -4.36 -0.90 -4.37
N PRO A 352 -4.84 0.34 -4.13
CA PRO A 352 -4.67 1.02 -2.85
C PRO A 352 -5.73 0.61 -1.80
N ILE A 353 -5.81 -0.68 -1.46
CA ILE A 353 -6.81 -1.25 -0.54
C ILE A 353 -6.92 -0.43 0.76
N GLY A 354 -5.79 -0.08 1.38
CA GLY A 354 -5.80 0.70 2.62
C GLY A 354 -6.36 2.12 2.48
N ARG A 355 -6.20 2.76 1.32
CA ARG A 355 -6.80 4.09 1.05
C ARG A 355 -8.31 3.98 0.89
N GLU A 356 -8.79 2.95 0.20
CA GLU A 356 -10.22 2.72 0.04
C GLU A 356 -10.89 2.36 1.37
N ILE A 357 -10.24 1.55 2.22
CA ILE A 357 -10.70 1.31 3.59
C ILE A 357 -10.76 2.63 4.37
N LEU A 358 -9.70 3.45 4.32
CA LEU A 358 -9.69 4.75 5.00
C LEU A 358 -10.86 5.64 4.54
N HIS A 359 -11.07 5.77 3.23
CA HIS A 359 -12.18 6.55 2.68
C HIS A 359 -13.56 6.02 3.10
N PHE A 360 -13.72 4.71 3.18
CA PHE A 360 -14.94 4.08 3.66
C PHE A 360 -15.16 4.38 5.14
N VAL A 361 -14.15 4.16 5.98
CA VAL A 361 -14.23 4.35 7.43
C VAL A 361 -14.49 5.80 7.82
N GLU A 362 -13.90 6.77 7.11
CA GLU A 362 -14.11 8.21 7.35
C GLU A 362 -15.52 8.69 6.98
N ARG A 363 -16.33 7.91 6.24
CA ARG A 363 -17.74 8.19 5.98
C ARG A 363 -18.68 7.60 7.04
N LEU A 364 -18.19 6.70 7.89
CA LEU A 364 -18.98 6.12 8.97
C LEU A 364 -19.13 7.10 10.13
N SER A 365 -20.23 6.95 10.88
CA SER A 365 -20.48 7.75 12.09
C SER A 365 -19.33 7.62 13.11
N PRO A 366 -18.91 8.69 13.81
CA PRO A 366 -17.75 8.68 14.73
C PRO A 366 -17.78 7.63 15.85
N ASP A 367 -18.95 7.12 16.21
CA ASP A 367 -19.18 6.09 17.21
C ASP A 367 -19.05 4.65 16.68
N THR A 368 -18.95 4.47 15.36
CA THR A 368 -18.86 3.14 14.74
C THR A 368 -17.45 2.57 14.86
N THR A 369 -17.32 1.40 15.49
CA THR A 369 -16.04 0.66 15.58
C THR A 369 -15.83 -0.19 14.33
N VAL A 370 -14.62 -0.25 13.80
CA VAL A 370 -14.29 -0.99 12.57
C VAL A 370 -13.31 -2.11 12.88
N TYR A 371 -13.62 -3.32 12.46
CA TYR A 371 -12.80 -4.51 12.69
C TYR A 371 -12.29 -5.04 11.35
N VAL A 372 -10.96 -5.09 11.18
CA VAL A 372 -10.33 -5.72 10.02
C VAL A 372 -10.03 -7.18 10.36
N VAL A 373 -10.57 -8.12 9.59
CA VAL A 373 -10.44 -9.56 9.81
C VAL A 373 -9.39 -10.15 8.87
N GLY A 374 -8.37 -10.75 9.47
CA GLY A 374 -7.17 -11.25 8.83
C GLY A 374 -6.25 -10.13 8.33
N SER A 375 -4.94 -10.28 8.57
CA SER A 375 -3.94 -9.56 7.79
C SER A 375 -3.50 -10.41 6.57
N GLY A 376 -3.17 -9.76 5.45
CA GLY A 376 -2.48 -10.44 4.34
C GLY A 376 -3.34 -11.03 3.21
N TRP A 377 -4.58 -10.55 3.04
CA TRP A 377 -5.56 -10.84 1.98
C TRP A 377 -4.94 -11.16 0.62
N ARG A 378 -3.91 -10.43 0.18
CA ARG A 378 -3.01 -10.87 -0.91
C ARG A 378 -1.59 -10.36 -0.67
N LYS A 379 -0.73 -11.19 -0.07
CA LYS A 379 0.69 -10.88 0.23
C LYS A 379 0.85 -9.56 0.99
N GLU A 380 0.53 -9.58 2.29
CA GLU A 380 0.77 -8.46 3.24
C GLU A 380 -0.17 -7.25 3.07
N LEU A 381 -1.34 -7.40 2.41
CA LEU A 381 -2.38 -6.38 2.32
C LEU A 381 -3.67 -6.76 3.08
N PRO A 382 -4.47 -5.80 3.58
CA PRO A 382 -4.08 -4.41 3.81
C PRO A 382 -3.02 -4.34 4.91
N GLU A 383 -2.17 -3.30 4.89
CA GLU A 383 -1.30 -2.96 6.03
C GLU A 383 -2.15 -2.12 7.00
N PRO A 384 -2.68 -2.69 8.09
CA PRO A 384 -3.76 -2.02 8.82
C PRO A 384 -3.23 -0.91 9.73
N PHE A 385 -1.93 -0.91 10.04
CA PHE A 385 -1.28 0.14 10.81
C PHE A 385 -1.27 1.46 10.05
N PHE A 386 -1.05 1.42 8.73
CA PHE A 386 -1.07 2.57 7.84
C PHE A 386 -2.46 3.20 7.74
N ILE A 387 -3.50 2.38 7.71
CA ILE A 387 -4.89 2.85 7.77
C ILE A 387 -5.10 3.60 9.07
N GLN A 388 -4.74 2.95 10.19
CA GLN A 388 -4.96 3.47 11.53
C GLN A 388 -4.31 4.84 11.75
N ILE A 389 -3.04 5.03 11.37
CA ILE A 389 -2.32 6.30 11.62
C ILE A 389 -2.89 7.50 10.83
N GLN A 390 -3.64 7.24 9.76
CA GLN A 390 -4.27 8.26 8.91
C GLN A 390 -5.72 8.55 9.28
N MET A 391 -6.35 7.68 10.05
CA MET A 391 -7.70 7.92 10.55
C MET A 391 -7.73 9.11 11.52
N ARG A 392 -8.83 9.85 11.52
CA ARG A 392 -9.09 10.90 12.52
C ARG A 392 -9.18 10.34 13.94
N ASN A 393 -9.73 9.13 14.05
CA ASN A 393 -9.98 8.40 15.30
C ASN A 393 -9.36 6.99 15.22
N PRO A 394 -8.02 6.86 15.33
CA PRO A 394 -7.30 5.60 15.16
C PRO A 394 -7.76 4.48 16.10
N GLU A 395 -8.27 4.81 17.28
CA GLU A 395 -8.79 3.89 18.29
C GLU A 395 -10.01 3.09 17.83
N ARG A 396 -10.71 3.56 16.79
CA ARG A 396 -11.88 2.88 16.24
C ARG A 396 -11.52 1.68 15.37
N LEU A 397 -10.29 1.58 14.88
CA LEU A 397 -9.83 0.45 14.06
C LEU A 397 -9.27 -0.66 14.95
N LYS A 398 -10.01 -1.75 15.06
CA LYS A 398 -9.64 -2.99 15.73
C LYS A 398 -9.37 -4.09 14.71
N ARG A 399 -8.80 -5.21 15.15
CA ARG A 399 -8.35 -6.29 14.26
C ARG A 399 -8.63 -7.65 14.88
N PHE A 400 -8.99 -8.60 14.03
CA PHE A 400 -8.97 -10.03 14.31
C PHE A 400 -7.89 -10.63 13.43
N ASP A 401 -6.71 -10.88 13.99
CA ASP A 401 -5.53 -11.29 13.24
C ASP A 401 -4.75 -12.34 14.03
N PRO A 402 -4.69 -13.61 13.56
CA PRO A 402 -5.22 -14.13 12.29
C PRO A 402 -6.75 -14.12 12.20
N SER A 403 -7.31 -14.28 10.98
CA SER A 403 -8.76 -14.27 10.73
C SER A 403 -9.53 -15.23 11.63
N ASP A 404 -8.91 -16.37 11.94
CA ASP A 404 -9.51 -17.48 12.66
C ASP A 404 -9.74 -17.16 14.14
N THR A 405 -9.15 -16.07 14.65
CA THR A 405 -9.50 -15.53 15.97
C THR A 405 -10.98 -15.17 16.03
N LEU A 406 -11.52 -14.56 14.97
CA LEU A 406 -12.94 -14.24 14.89
C LEU A 406 -13.80 -15.52 14.90
N THR A 407 -14.53 -15.72 15.99
CA THR A 407 -15.55 -16.76 16.18
C THR A 407 -16.94 -16.16 16.33
N CYS A 408 -17.99 -16.99 16.28
CA CYS A 408 -19.36 -16.52 16.56
C CYS A 408 -19.53 -15.96 17.97
N GLU A 409 -18.82 -16.50 18.95
CA GLU A 409 -18.84 -16.01 20.33
C GLU A 409 -18.22 -14.62 20.42
N GLU A 410 -17.05 -14.43 19.80
CA GLU A 410 -16.40 -13.13 19.74
C GLU A 410 -17.25 -12.09 19.01
N LEU A 411 -17.87 -12.49 17.88
CA LEU A 411 -18.77 -11.65 17.11
C LEU A 411 -19.95 -11.15 17.95
N ALA A 412 -20.55 -12.02 18.77
CA ALA A 412 -21.67 -11.67 19.64
C ALA A 412 -21.27 -10.66 20.73
N MET A 413 -20.00 -10.68 21.17
CA MET A 413 -19.46 -9.77 22.18
C MET A 413 -19.02 -8.40 21.63
N ILE A 414 -18.99 -8.20 20.31
CA ILE A 414 -18.56 -6.93 19.71
C ILE A 414 -19.53 -5.79 20.09
N PRO A 415 -19.06 -4.69 20.70
CA PRO A 415 -19.89 -3.52 20.94
C PRO A 415 -20.40 -2.90 19.63
N ARG A 416 -21.71 -2.65 19.56
CA ARG A 416 -22.39 -2.09 18.37
C ARG A 416 -22.67 -0.59 18.59
N PRO A 417 -22.61 0.27 17.54
CA PRO A 417 -22.45 -0.07 16.13
C PRO A 417 -21.02 -0.44 15.74
N ALA A 418 -20.89 -1.51 14.94
CA ALA A 418 -19.60 -1.95 14.41
C ALA A 418 -19.69 -2.36 12.94
N VAL A 419 -18.54 -2.37 12.26
CA VAL A 419 -18.41 -2.86 10.88
C VAL A 419 -17.24 -3.83 10.80
N LEU A 420 -17.47 -5.01 10.23
CA LEU A 420 -16.41 -5.95 9.87
C LEU A 420 -15.91 -5.67 8.45
N LEU A 421 -14.61 -5.77 8.23
CA LEU A 421 -13.94 -5.68 6.93
C LEU A 421 -13.08 -6.93 6.71
N TRP A 422 -13.18 -7.60 5.55
CA TRP A 422 -12.35 -8.77 5.25
C TRP A 422 -12.01 -8.89 3.75
N SER A 423 -11.14 -9.86 3.42
CA SER A 423 -10.69 -10.10 2.05
C SER A 423 -11.84 -10.40 1.11
N PHE A 424 -11.83 -9.78 -0.08
CA PHE A 424 -12.72 -10.14 -1.17
C PHE A 424 -12.45 -11.54 -1.75
N ASP A 425 -11.32 -12.17 -1.40
CA ASP A 425 -11.03 -13.55 -1.77
C ASP A 425 -11.88 -14.58 -1.00
N ASN A 426 -12.43 -14.18 0.15
CA ASN A 426 -13.21 -15.05 1.01
C ASN A 426 -14.66 -14.57 1.09
N ALA A 427 -15.61 -15.47 0.84
CA ALA A 427 -17.04 -15.14 0.95
C ALA A 427 -17.46 -14.81 2.40
N ILE A 428 -16.74 -15.33 3.39
CA ILE A 428 -16.96 -15.12 4.82
C ILE A 428 -15.65 -14.64 5.49
N PRO A 429 -15.71 -13.88 6.60
CA PRO A 429 -14.52 -13.28 7.20
C PRO A 429 -13.61 -14.30 7.90
N SER A 430 -14.16 -15.43 8.36
CA SER A 430 -13.43 -16.51 9.02
C SER A 430 -14.20 -17.82 8.83
N THR A 431 -13.51 -18.97 8.80
CA THR A 431 -14.17 -20.28 8.80
C THR A 431 -14.88 -20.57 10.12
N ASN A 432 -14.50 -19.90 11.21
CA ASN A 432 -15.06 -20.09 12.55
C ASN A 432 -16.38 -19.33 12.78
N VAL A 433 -16.86 -18.61 11.76
CA VAL A 433 -18.15 -17.88 11.81
C VAL A 433 -19.21 -18.45 10.88
N VAL A 434 -18.97 -19.60 10.25
CA VAL A 434 -19.93 -20.23 9.32
C VAL A 434 -21.30 -20.44 9.97
N THR A 435 -21.32 -20.83 11.25
CA THR A 435 -22.56 -21.13 11.98
C THR A 435 -23.38 -19.89 12.35
N CYS A 436 -22.78 -18.70 12.27
CA CYS A 436 -23.44 -17.41 12.49
C CYS A 436 -23.33 -16.51 11.26
N ALA A 437 -23.12 -17.09 10.06
CA ALA A 437 -22.97 -16.34 8.83
C ALA A 437 -24.19 -15.45 8.50
N ASP A 438 -25.35 -15.81 9.03
CA ASP A 438 -26.58 -15.05 8.90
C ASP A 438 -26.55 -13.70 9.63
N GLU A 439 -25.64 -13.51 10.60
CA GLU A 439 -25.51 -12.27 11.38
C GLU A 439 -24.80 -11.14 10.63
N PHE A 440 -24.10 -11.42 9.54
CA PHE A 440 -23.39 -10.41 8.74
C PHE A 440 -23.78 -10.48 7.27
N ARG A 441 -24.20 -9.33 6.71
CA ARG A 441 -24.54 -9.19 5.29
C ARG A 441 -23.35 -8.59 4.54
N PRO A 442 -22.61 -9.38 3.73
CA PRO A 442 -21.44 -8.90 3.01
C PRO A 442 -21.82 -7.92 1.90
N MET A 443 -21.14 -6.79 1.86
CA MET A 443 -21.16 -5.82 0.77
C MET A 443 -19.77 -5.74 0.16
N LEU A 444 -19.64 -6.04 -1.13
CA LEU A 444 -18.37 -5.92 -1.85
C LEU A 444 -18.08 -4.47 -2.19
N HIS A 445 -16.90 -3.99 -1.83
CA HIS A 445 -16.38 -2.69 -2.23
C HIS A 445 -15.39 -2.86 -3.37
N ALA A 446 -15.52 -2.01 -4.39
CA ALA A 446 -14.65 -1.96 -5.55
C ALA A 446 -14.09 -0.54 -5.74
N THR A 447 -12.94 -0.44 -6.41
CA THR A 447 -12.41 0.82 -6.93
C THR A 447 -13.35 1.41 -7.99
N LYS A 448 -13.11 2.66 -8.41
CA LYS A 448 -13.89 3.31 -9.48
C LYS A 448 -13.82 2.54 -10.80
N GLU A 449 -12.73 1.81 -11.03
CA GLU A 449 -12.48 0.99 -12.20
C GLU A 449 -13.08 -0.42 -12.07
N GLY A 450 -13.85 -0.70 -11.02
CA GLY A 450 -14.53 -1.99 -10.81
C GLY A 450 -13.64 -3.08 -10.22
N VAL A 451 -12.39 -2.78 -9.84
CA VAL A 451 -11.47 -3.75 -9.21
C VAL A 451 -11.89 -3.98 -7.75
N PRO A 452 -12.17 -5.22 -7.31
CA PRO A 452 -12.63 -5.50 -5.95
C PRO A 452 -11.53 -5.21 -4.91
N VAL A 453 -11.94 -4.79 -3.72
CA VAL A 453 -11.03 -4.26 -2.69
C VAL A 453 -11.21 -4.92 -1.33
N PHE A 454 -12.44 -5.01 -0.82
CA PHE A 454 -12.78 -5.70 0.43
C PHE A 454 -14.29 -5.94 0.55
N PHE A 455 -14.67 -6.89 1.39
CA PHE A 455 -16.05 -6.99 1.87
C PHE A 455 -16.22 -6.20 3.16
N SER A 456 -17.40 -5.61 3.34
CA SER A 456 -17.83 -5.05 4.62
C SER A 456 -19.15 -5.65 5.08
N ALA A 457 -19.36 -5.76 6.39
CA ALA A 457 -20.68 -6.03 6.95
C ALA A 457 -20.94 -5.17 8.18
N ALA A 458 -22.09 -4.49 8.20
CA ALA A 458 -22.53 -3.73 9.36
C ALA A 458 -23.11 -4.68 10.42
N LEU A 459 -22.68 -4.51 11.67
CA LEU A 459 -23.21 -5.19 12.84
C LEU A 459 -24.16 -4.22 13.56
N THR A 460 -25.44 -4.33 13.23
CA THR A 460 -26.53 -3.52 13.81
C THR A 460 -27.32 -4.34 14.84
N GLY A 461 -27.68 -3.77 15.99
CA GLY A 461 -28.43 -4.46 17.07
C GLY A 461 -27.76 -4.36 18.45
N ILE A 462 -28.23 -5.15 19.43
CA ILE A 462 -27.68 -5.22 20.80
C ILE A 462 -26.75 -6.45 20.88
N ALA A 463 -25.51 -6.27 21.33
CA ALA A 463 -24.60 -7.37 21.66
C ALA A 463 -25.20 -8.18 22.84
N ASP A 464 -25.26 -9.52 22.77
CA ASP A 464 -25.88 -10.32 23.84
C ASP A 464 -25.06 -10.18 25.15
N PRO A 465 -25.62 -9.57 26.21
CA PRO A 465 -24.87 -9.27 27.42
C PRO A 465 -24.61 -10.51 28.32
N LYS A 466 -25.03 -11.72 27.91
CA LYS A 466 -24.99 -12.92 28.78
C LYS A 466 -23.74 -13.79 28.69
N PHE A 467 -22.72 -13.43 27.93
CA PHE A 467 -21.49 -14.22 27.89
C PHE A 467 -20.39 -13.63 28.79
N VAL A 468 -20.04 -14.35 29.86
CA VAL A 468 -18.93 -14.02 30.76
C VAL A 468 -17.68 -14.69 30.22
N ALA A 469 -16.66 -13.90 29.87
CA ALA A 469 -15.39 -14.40 29.35
C ALA A 469 -14.77 -15.46 30.29
N PRO A 470 -14.21 -16.57 29.77
CA PRO A 470 -13.33 -17.42 30.57
C PRO A 470 -12.08 -16.61 30.94
N ALA A 471 -11.64 -16.73 32.19
CA ALA A 471 -10.39 -16.12 32.64
C ALA A 471 -9.23 -16.57 31.74
N ALA A 472 -8.41 -15.61 31.32
CA ALA A 472 -7.21 -15.87 30.51
C ALA A 472 -6.38 -17.02 31.13
N PRO A 473 -6.02 -18.07 30.35
CA PRO A 473 -5.06 -19.04 30.84
C PRO A 473 -3.73 -18.32 31.03
N ALA A 474 -3.10 -18.60 32.18
CA ALA A 474 -1.77 -18.12 32.50
C ALA A 474 -0.79 -18.53 31.40
N SER A 475 0.15 -17.65 31.12
CA SER A 475 1.30 -17.84 30.25
C SER A 475 1.96 -19.21 30.47
N GLU A 476 1.95 -20.05 29.44
CA GLU A 476 2.92 -21.13 29.29
C GLU A 476 3.83 -20.84 28.09
N THR A 477 5.12 -20.87 28.38
CA THR A 477 6.24 -20.71 27.45
C THR A 477 6.32 -21.86 26.44
N PRO A 478 6.96 -21.63 25.27
CA PRO A 478 6.91 -22.54 24.14
C PRO A 478 7.91 -23.69 24.28
N GLN A 479 7.46 -24.92 24.09
CA GLN A 479 8.31 -26.05 23.71
C GLN A 479 7.59 -26.93 22.68
N ASP A 480 8.31 -27.14 21.58
CA ASP A 480 8.27 -28.28 20.66
C ASP A 480 6.92 -28.68 20.03
N GLU A 481 6.79 -28.46 18.71
CA GLU A 481 6.64 -29.60 17.80
C GLU A 481 6.88 -29.20 16.33
N GLU A 482 7.91 -29.83 15.78
CA GLU A 482 8.28 -29.91 14.38
C GLU A 482 7.55 -31.12 13.75
N GLN A 483 7.30 -31.05 12.44
CA GLN A 483 6.91 -32.13 11.51
C GLN A 483 5.41 -32.40 11.22
N ARG A 484 4.97 -31.90 10.05
CA ARG A 484 4.30 -32.62 8.93
C ARG A 484 3.95 -31.53 7.90
N GLY A 485 4.19 -31.63 6.61
CA GLY A 485 4.21 -32.77 5.71
C GLY A 485 3.49 -32.29 4.43
N THR A 486 4.10 -32.52 3.28
CA THR A 486 3.78 -32.01 1.96
C THR A 486 2.47 -32.53 1.34
N ASP A 487 2.10 -31.89 0.22
CA ASP A 487 1.26 -32.34 -0.90
C ASP A 487 -0.24 -32.02 -0.87
N ALA A 488 -0.70 -31.20 -1.81
CA ALA A 488 -1.31 -31.69 -3.06
C ALA A 488 -1.83 -30.55 -3.94
N SER A 489 -1.45 -30.61 -5.22
CA SER A 489 -1.99 -29.90 -6.37
C SER A 489 -3.37 -30.44 -6.77
N GLY A 490 -4.26 -29.55 -7.24
CA GLY A 490 -5.48 -29.96 -7.96
C GLY A 490 -6.12 -28.79 -8.70
N ASN A 491 -5.93 -28.73 -10.02
CA ASN A 491 -6.78 -28.00 -10.95
C ASN A 491 -8.18 -28.63 -10.94
N ASP A 492 -9.24 -27.84 -11.05
CA ASP A 492 -10.37 -28.20 -11.92
C ASP A 492 -11.23 -26.97 -12.29
N THR A 493 -11.43 -26.82 -13.61
CA THR A 493 -12.31 -25.87 -14.27
C THR A 493 -13.55 -26.61 -14.79
N ALA A 494 -14.76 -26.11 -14.55
CA ALA A 494 -15.96 -26.53 -15.28
C ALA A 494 -17.11 -25.51 -15.17
N PRO A 495 -18.10 -25.52 -16.10
CA PRO A 495 -18.60 -24.32 -16.78
C PRO A 495 -20.06 -23.93 -16.47
N LEU A 496 -20.41 -22.69 -16.81
CA LEU A 496 -21.76 -22.09 -16.77
C LEU A 496 -22.71 -22.71 -17.83
N PRO A 497 -24.02 -22.88 -17.52
CA PRO A 497 -25.06 -22.91 -18.54
C PRO A 497 -26.03 -21.70 -18.47
N ALA A 498 -26.65 -21.44 -19.61
CA ALA A 498 -27.39 -20.25 -20.03
C ALA A 498 -28.90 -20.24 -19.66
N SER A 499 -29.54 -19.12 -20.03
CA SER A 499 -30.87 -18.58 -19.72
C SER A 499 -32.10 -19.43 -20.09
N ASP A 500 -33.20 -19.28 -19.34
CA ASP A 500 -34.49 -18.70 -19.82
C ASP A 500 -35.66 -18.89 -18.81
N VAL A 501 -36.50 -17.85 -18.73
CA VAL A 501 -37.73 -17.64 -17.92
C VAL A 501 -37.52 -17.43 -16.41
N ALA A 502 -37.71 -16.19 -15.95
CA ALA A 502 -37.68 -15.85 -14.52
C ALA A 502 -38.83 -16.59 -13.79
N PRO A 503 -38.54 -17.34 -12.71
CA PRO A 503 -39.56 -18.09 -11.99
C PRO A 503 -40.52 -17.15 -11.24
N THR A 504 -41.82 -17.17 -11.54
CA THR A 504 -42.83 -16.48 -10.71
C THR A 504 -43.15 -17.32 -9.47
N ILE A 505 -43.35 -16.65 -8.34
CA ILE A 505 -43.65 -17.26 -7.04
C ILE A 505 -45.06 -16.88 -6.66
N GLN A 506 -45.85 -17.86 -6.19
CA GLN A 506 -47.25 -17.66 -5.82
C GLN A 506 -47.54 -18.34 -4.48
N GLU A 507 -48.24 -17.64 -3.60
CA GLU A 507 -48.65 -18.14 -2.28
C GLU A 507 -50.04 -17.60 -1.90
N VAL A 508 -50.78 -18.35 -1.09
CA VAL A 508 -52.08 -17.92 -0.53
C VAL A 508 -51.85 -17.42 0.88
N LEU A 509 -52.15 -16.14 1.11
CA LEU A 509 -51.87 -15.41 2.35
C LEU A 509 -53.14 -14.76 2.89
N THR A 510 -53.17 -14.48 4.18
CA THR A 510 -54.22 -13.65 4.78
C THR A 510 -53.78 -12.19 4.76
N VAL A 511 -54.37 -11.37 3.89
CA VAL A 511 -54.09 -9.94 3.74
C VAL A 511 -55.32 -9.15 4.20
N ASN A 512 -55.14 -8.22 5.15
CA ASN A 512 -56.25 -7.48 5.78
C ASN A 512 -57.39 -8.37 6.33
N GLY A 513 -57.04 -9.54 6.84
CA GLY A 513 -58.02 -10.50 7.39
C GLY A 513 -58.82 -11.27 6.33
N VAL A 514 -58.48 -11.13 5.05
CA VAL A 514 -59.10 -11.82 3.91
C VAL A 514 -58.06 -12.72 3.23
N GLU A 515 -58.47 -13.92 2.82
CA GLU A 515 -57.61 -14.81 2.02
C GLU A 515 -57.34 -14.18 0.65
N ALA A 516 -56.08 -14.09 0.28
CA ALA A 516 -55.62 -13.50 -0.97
C ALA A 516 -54.52 -14.36 -1.61
N THR A 517 -54.57 -14.49 -2.93
CA THR A 517 -53.48 -15.08 -3.69
C THR A 517 -52.48 -14.00 -4.06
N VAL A 518 -51.26 -14.11 -3.56
CA VAL A 518 -50.16 -13.19 -3.84
C VAL A 518 -49.21 -13.84 -4.82
N THR A 519 -48.93 -13.16 -5.93
CA THR A 519 -47.98 -13.59 -6.95
C THR A 519 -46.91 -12.52 -7.09
N SER A 520 -45.64 -12.92 -7.15
CA SER A 520 -44.52 -12.04 -7.43
C SER A 520 -43.65 -12.61 -8.53
N SER A 521 -42.92 -11.71 -9.18
CA SER A 521 -41.73 -12.06 -9.95
C SER A 521 -40.69 -12.74 -9.03
N ALA A 522 -39.66 -13.38 -9.61
CA ALA A 522 -38.68 -14.18 -8.87
C ALA A 522 -38.08 -13.43 -7.67
N ILE A 523 -37.92 -14.08 -6.52
CA ILE A 523 -37.29 -13.48 -5.34
C ILE A 523 -36.05 -14.28 -4.95
N ASP A 524 -35.00 -13.61 -4.51
CA ASP A 524 -33.76 -14.23 -4.04
C ASP A 524 -33.43 -13.83 -2.58
N GLY A 525 -34.34 -13.09 -1.93
CA GLY A 525 -34.30 -12.75 -0.52
C GLY A 525 -35.69 -12.46 0.05
N GLY A 526 -35.94 -12.87 1.29
CA GLY A 526 -37.25 -12.77 1.94
C GLY A 526 -38.29 -13.74 1.38
N SER A 527 -39.54 -13.51 1.73
CA SER A 527 -40.72 -14.32 1.36
C SER A 527 -41.95 -13.43 1.14
N LEU A 528 -43.00 -13.95 0.49
CA LEU A 528 -44.24 -13.18 0.26
C LEU A 528 -44.98 -12.77 1.55
N PRO A 529 -45.02 -13.59 2.63
CA PRO A 529 -45.61 -13.18 3.91
C PRO A 529 -44.96 -11.94 4.53
N ASP A 530 -43.66 -11.74 4.31
CA ASP A 530 -42.88 -10.62 4.86
C ASP A 530 -43.43 -9.26 4.40
N LEU A 531 -44.15 -9.21 3.28
CA LEU A 531 -44.76 -7.98 2.77
C LEU A 531 -45.99 -7.53 3.57
N PHE A 532 -46.59 -8.39 4.39
CA PHE A 532 -47.86 -8.13 5.08
C PHE A 532 -47.80 -8.38 6.59
N ASP A 533 -46.59 -8.51 7.16
CA ASP A 533 -46.38 -8.91 8.56
C ASP A 533 -46.38 -7.75 9.56
N GLY A 534 -46.45 -6.49 9.09
CA GLY A 534 -46.42 -5.31 9.95
C GLY A 534 -45.02 -4.93 10.46
N ASN A 535 -43.96 -5.59 9.99
CA ASN A 535 -42.59 -5.39 10.45
C ASN A 535 -41.72 -4.73 9.37
N ASN A 536 -41.47 -3.44 9.52
CA ASN A 536 -40.60 -2.67 8.63
C ASN A 536 -39.13 -3.12 8.55
N ASN A 537 -38.71 -4.15 9.29
CA ASN A 537 -37.39 -4.77 9.16
C ASN A 537 -37.40 -6.06 8.32
N SER A 538 -38.57 -6.63 8.06
CA SER A 538 -38.76 -7.71 7.10
C SER A 538 -38.58 -7.13 5.69
N MET A 539 -37.95 -7.87 4.78
CA MET A 539 -37.64 -7.37 3.44
C MET A 539 -37.68 -8.50 2.42
N MET A 540 -38.47 -8.30 1.38
CA MET A 540 -38.46 -9.09 0.16
C MET A 540 -37.57 -8.43 -0.90
N ARG A 541 -36.75 -9.23 -1.58
CA ARG A 541 -35.86 -8.81 -2.67
C ARG A 541 -36.16 -9.56 -3.96
N GLY A 542 -36.38 -8.81 -5.04
CA GLY A 542 -36.50 -9.37 -6.39
C GLY A 542 -35.16 -9.95 -6.89
N ALA A 543 -35.21 -11.07 -7.59
CA ALA A 543 -34.05 -11.80 -8.10
C ALA A 543 -33.58 -11.25 -9.46
N ASN A 544 -32.83 -10.16 -9.45
CA ASN A 544 -32.11 -9.62 -10.61
C ASN A 544 -33.00 -9.23 -11.81
N GLN A 545 -34.18 -8.65 -11.57
CA GLN A 545 -35.17 -8.27 -12.58
C GLN A 545 -35.66 -6.83 -12.42
N ASN A 546 -36.00 -6.21 -13.55
CA ASN A 546 -36.55 -4.85 -13.63
C ASN A 546 -37.61 -4.83 -14.75
N PRO A 547 -38.92 -4.75 -14.45
CA PRO A 547 -39.52 -4.40 -13.15
C PRO A 547 -39.61 -5.55 -12.15
N LEU A 548 -39.86 -5.22 -10.88
CA LEU A 548 -40.40 -6.14 -9.88
C LEU A 548 -41.93 -6.01 -9.89
N ASP A 549 -42.60 -7.07 -10.32
CA ASP A 549 -44.06 -7.13 -10.34
C ASP A 549 -44.60 -7.95 -9.17
N ILE A 550 -45.61 -7.39 -8.48
CA ILE A 550 -46.37 -8.06 -7.41
C ILE A 550 -47.86 -7.90 -7.71
N GLN A 551 -48.61 -8.97 -7.53
CA GLN A 551 -50.06 -9.04 -7.75
C GLN A 551 -50.73 -9.67 -6.53
N VAL A 552 -51.84 -9.08 -6.09
CA VAL A 552 -52.67 -9.59 -4.99
C VAL A 552 -54.10 -9.72 -5.49
N ALA A 553 -54.66 -10.91 -5.43
CA ALA A 553 -56.05 -11.20 -5.78
C ALA A 553 -56.82 -11.66 -4.54
N PHE A 554 -57.84 -10.91 -4.12
CA PHE A 554 -58.59 -11.17 -2.90
C PHE A 554 -59.76 -12.12 -3.16
N ALA A 555 -59.98 -13.08 -2.26
CA ALA A 555 -61.12 -14.00 -2.34
C ALA A 555 -62.46 -13.27 -2.15
N THR A 556 -62.47 -12.18 -1.39
CA THR A 556 -63.61 -11.25 -1.25
C THR A 556 -63.13 -9.81 -1.37
N PRO A 557 -63.90 -8.89 -1.97
CA PRO A 557 -63.47 -7.50 -2.15
C PRO A 557 -63.07 -6.83 -0.83
N VAL A 558 -61.93 -6.12 -0.82
CA VAL A 558 -61.41 -5.37 0.34
C VAL A 558 -61.57 -3.87 0.08
N GLN A 559 -62.11 -3.13 1.05
CA GLN A 559 -62.16 -1.67 0.96
C GLN A 559 -60.76 -1.08 1.13
N ALA A 560 -60.37 -0.22 0.19
CA ALA A 560 -59.12 0.51 0.29
C ALA A 560 -59.31 1.92 -0.25
N LYS A 561 -58.69 2.87 0.43
CA LYS A 561 -58.51 4.25 -0.01
C LYS A 561 -57.03 4.57 -0.21
N THR A 562 -56.15 4.00 0.61
CA THR A 562 -54.70 4.22 0.50
C THR A 562 -53.95 2.91 0.38
N LEU A 563 -52.99 2.87 -0.55
CA LEU A 563 -52.05 1.76 -0.72
C LEU A 563 -50.63 2.28 -0.54
N THR A 564 -49.94 1.78 0.47
CA THR A 564 -48.59 2.21 0.84
C THR A 564 -47.60 1.08 0.62
N PHE A 565 -46.47 1.40 0.01
CA PHE A 565 -45.36 0.48 -0.28
C PHE A 565 -44.08 1.06 0.31
N ASN A 566 -43.49 0.36 1.28
CA ASN A 566 -42.25 0.80 1.90
C ASN A 566 -41.04 0.20 1.15
N MET A 567 -40.30 1.04 0.42
CA MET A 567 -39.17 0.62 -0.40
C MET A 567 -37.87 0.67 0.39
N ALA A 568 -36.92 -0.22 0.08
CA ALA A 568 -35.58 -0.18 0.66
C ALA A 568 -34.49 0.05 -0.41
N GLY A 569 -33.75 1.15 -0.27
CA GLY A 569 -32.57 1.42 -1.10
C GLY A 569 -32.82 1.83 -2.55
N MET A 570 -34.07 2.07 -2.97
CA MET A 570 -34.40 2.58 -4.30
C MET A 570 -34.42 4.11 -4.33
N LYS A 571 -33.76 4.69 -5.32
CA LYS A 571 -33.55 6.15 -5.39
C LYS A 571 -34.02 6.78 -6.70
N ASN A 572 -34.03 6.04 -7.82
CA ASN A 572 -34.52 6.54 -9.10
C ASN A 572 -35.42 5.51 -9.78
N PHE A 573 -36.75 5.61 -9.59
CA PHE A 573 -37.68 4.60 -10.10
C PHE A 573 -39.07 5.12 -10.40
N VAL A 574 -39.84 4.33 -11.14
CA VAL A 574 -41.27 4.54 -11.39
C VAL A 574 -42.05 3.41 -10.76
N ALA A 575 -43.11 3.75 -10.02
CA ALA A 575 -44.08 2.80 -9.47
C ALA A 575 -45.38 2.92 -10.24
N ILE A 576 -45.87 1.79 -10.75
CA ILE A 576 -47.15 1.69 -11.49
C ILE A 576 -48.08 0.78 -10.70
N LEU A 577 -49.19 1.30 -10.23
CA LEU A 577 -50.23 0.56 -9.52
C LEU A 577 -51.47 0.40 -10.40
N LYS A 578 -52.00 -0.81 -10.49
CA LYS A 578 -53.28 -1.14 -11.13
C LYS A 578 -54.23 -1.71 -10.08
N VAL A 579 -55.41 -1.12 -9.96
CA VAL A 579 -56.45 -1.53 -9.01
C VAL A 579 -57.68 -1.95 -9.80
N THR A 580 -58.20 -3.16 -9.55
CA THR A 580 -59.38 -3.71 -10.23
C THR A 580 -60.53 -3.86 -9.24
N SER A 581 -61.66 -3.23 -9.57
CA SER A 581 -62.92 -3.30 -8.84
C SER A 581 -64.04 -3.84 -9.76
N PRO A 582 -65.23 -4.18 -9.24
CA PRO A 582 -66.38 -4.56 -10.07
C PRO A 582 -66.81 -3.47 -11.08
N ALA A 583 -66.43 -2.21 -10.86
CA ALA A 583 -66.74 -1.09 -11.76
C ALA A 583 -65.72 -0.91 -12.90
N GLY A 584 -64.53 -1.52 -12.81
CA GLY A 584 -63.45 -1.40 -13.79
C GLY A 584 -62.06 -1.42 -13.16
N THR A 585 -61.02 -1.32 -14.00
CA THR A 585 -59.62 -1.23 -13.59
C THR A 585 -59.09 0.18 -13.78
N GLU A 586 -58.46 0.72 -12.74
CA GLU A 586 -57.79 2.02 -12.76
C GLU A 586 -56.28 1.85 -12.63
N THR A 587 -55.50 2.75 -13.24
CA THR A 587 -54.03 2.72 -13.22
C THR A 587 -53.50 4.05 -12.69
N TYR A 588 -52.54 3.96 -11.78
CA TYR A 588 -51.89 5.07 -11.12
C TYR A 588 -50.38 4.94 -11.32
N GLU A 589 -49.70 6.05 -11.60
CA GLU A 589 -48.26 6.07 -11.84
C GLU A 589 -47.62 7.20 -11.03
N GLN A 590 -46.49 6.89 -10.37
CA GLN A 590 -45.68 7.87 -9.66
C GLN A 590 -44.20 7.67 -10.01
N SER A 591 -43.50 8.76 -10.29
CA SER A 591 -42.07 8.77 -10.59
C SER A 591 -41.28 9.41 -9.44
N PHE A 592 -40.19 8.77 -9.06
CA PHE A 592 -39.32 9.16 -7.95
C PHE A 592 -37.89 9.40 -8.46
N PRO A 593 -37.55 10.61 -8.93
CA PRO A 593 -36.21 10.94 -9.38
C PRO A 593 -35.27 11.24 -8.19
N ALA A 594 -34.15 10.52 -8.13
CA ALA A 594 -32.99 10.72 -7.25
C ALA A 594 -33.30 11.23 -5.81
N ALA A 595 -33.68 10.31 -4.92
CA ALA A 595 -33.92 10.62 -3.50
C ALA A 595 -32.75 10.24 -2.57
N ASP A 596 -32.57 11.00 -1.48
CA ASP A 596 -31.45 10.84 -0.53
C ASP A 596 -31.66 9.74 0.54
N LEU A 597 -32.89 9.23 0.71
CA LEU A 597 -33.30 8.27 1.74
C LEU A 597 -34.29 7.22 1.19
N ASP A 598 -34.53 6.14 1.94
CA ASP A 598 -35.56 5.12 1.64
C ASP A 598 -36.93 5.79 1.36
N GLN A 599 -37.64 5.31 0.33
CA GLN A 599 -38.89 5.91 -0.15
C GLN A 599 -40.11 5.13 0.32
N VAL A 600 -41.13 5.85 0.77
CA VAL A 600 -42.47 5.29 1.02
C VAL A 600 -43.38 5.77 -0.11
N VAL A 601 -43.83 4.84 -0.94
CA VAL A 601 -44.71 5.12 -2.07
C VAL A 601 -46.15 4.99 -1.58
N VAL A 602 -46.93 6.07 -1.69
CA VAL A 602 -48.34 6.10 -1.25
C VAL A 602 -49.22 6.46 -2.43
N PHE A 603 -50.16 5.57 -2.77
CA PHE A 603 -51.23 5.84 -3.72
C PHE A 603 -52.53 6.12 -2.95
N ASP A 604 -53.08 7.32 -3.13
CA ASP A 604 -54.37 7.73 -2.55
C ASP A 604 -55.46 7.68 -3.64
N LEU A 605 -56.46 6.84 -3.42
CA LEU A 605 -57.62 6.67 -4.30
C LEU A 605 -58.62 7.79 -3.99
N GLN A 606 -59.32 8.29 -5.03
CA GLN A 606 -60.22 9.44 -4.87
C GLN A 606 -61.34 9.20 -3.84
N GLU A 607 -61.84 7.96 -3.77
CA GLU A 607 -62.81 7.47 -2.80
C GLU A 607 -62.43 6.04 -2.37
N ALA A 608 -63.00 5.52 -1.29
CA ALA A 608 -62.77 4.13 -0.89
C ALA A 608 -63.40 3.18 -1.92
N VAL A 609 -62.59 2.28 -2.49
CA VAL A 609 -63.00 1.34 -3.54
C VAL A 609 -62.90 -0.10 -3.02
N ALA A 610 -63.91 -0.92 -3.36
CA ALA A 610 -63.89 -2.35 -3.12
C ALA A 610 -62.97 -3.06 -4.14
N ILE A 611 -61.71 -3.27 -3.76
CA ILE A 611 -60.68 -3.88 -4.61
C ILE A 611 -60.84 -5.41 -4.62
N THR A 612 -60.91 -5.98 -5.83
CA THR A 612 -60.86 -7.44 -6.06
C THR A 612 -59.45 -7.92 -6.39
N GLN A 613 -58.66 -7.07 -7.03
CA GLN A 613 -57.27 -7.37 -7.39
C GLN A 613 -56.45 -6.09 -7.47
N MET A 614 -55.19 -6.14 -7.04
CA MET A 614 -54.20 -5.11 -7.28
C MET A 614 -52.94 -5.69 -7.92
N SER A 615 -52.23 -4.89 -8.71
CA SER A 615 -50.90 -5.20 -9.24
C SER A 615 -50.03 -3.97 -9.15
N VAL A 616 -48.82 -4.10 -8.64
CA VAL A 616 -47.82 -3.05 -8.58
C VAL A 616 -46.54 -3.49 -9.29
N SER A 617 -45.98 -2.58 -10.08
CA SER A 617 -44.72 -2.74 -10.79
C SER A 617 -43.77 -1.63 -10.36
N PHE A 618 -42.59 -2.01 -9.85
CA PHE A 618 -41.51 -1.07 -9.58
C PHE A 618 -40.45 -1.18 -10.66
N PHE A 619 -40.10 -0.07 -11.29
CA PHE A 619 -39.13 -0.03 -12.39
C PHE A 619 -38.02 0.99 -12.12
N GLU A 620 -36.80 0.51 -11.84
CA GLU A 620 -35.63 1.38 -11.65
C GLU A 620 -35.21 1.99 -12.99
N GLN A 621 -34.99 3.30 -13.01
CA GLN A 621 -34.68 4.08 -14.21
C GLN A 621 -33.16 4.25 -14.39
N GLU A 622 -32.73 4.51 -15.62
CA GLU A 622 -31.32 4.79 -15.98
C GLU A 622 -30.34 3.63 -15.71
N VAL A 623 -30.84 2.39 -15.61
CA VAL A 623 -30.01 1.20 -15.47
C VAL A 623 -29.62 0.65 -16.85
N PRO A 624 -28.32 0.47 -17.17
CA PRO A 624 -27.90 -0.18 -18.42
C PRO A 624 -28.40 -1.63 -18.50
N GLU A 625 -28.84 -2.09 -19.68
CA GLU A 625 -29.48 -3.41 -19.87
C GLU A 625 -28.68 -4.63 -19.38
N PHE A 626 -27.36 -4.50 -19.22
CA PHE A 626 -26.48 -5.57 -18.73
C PHE A 626 -26.30 -5.59 -17.20
N VAL A 627 -26.90 -4.64 -16.48
CA VAL A 627 -26.81 -4.53 -15.03
C VAL A 627 -28.04 -5.20 -14.41
N MET A 628 -27.80 -6.22 -13.58
CA MET A 628 -28.86 -6.88 -12.82
C MET A 628 -29.40 -5.94 -11.74
N VAL A 629 -30.73 -5.84 -11.61
CA VAL A 629 -31.42 -4.95 -10.65
C VAL A 629 -32.09 -5.77 -9.57
N ASN A 630 -31.82 -5.44 -8.30
CA ASN A 630 -32.49 -6.04 -7.15
C ASN A 630 -33.35 -4.98 -6.46
N ILE A 631 -34.66 -5.06 -6.68
CA ILE A 631 -35.66 -4.17 -6.08
C ILE A 631 -36.05 -4.74 -4.72
N HIS A 632 -35.98 -3.92 -3.67
CA HIS A 632 -36.30 -4.33 -2.30
C HIS A 632 -37.58 -3.65 -1.81
N LEU A 633 -38.49 -4.46 -1.29
CA LEU A 633 -39.77 -4.03 -0.71
C LEU A 633 -39.88 -4.57 0.71
N ARG A 634 -40.19 -3.69 1.67
CA ARG A 634 -40.32 -4.04 3.09
C ARG A 634 -41.75 -4.38 3.49
N GLU A 635 -42.70 -3.57 3.05
CA GLU A 635 -44.09 -3.69 3.51
C GLU A 635 -45.08 -3.16 2.48
N ILE A 636 -46.25 -3.80 2.40
CA ILE A 636 -47.44 -3.36 1.68
C ILE A 636 -48.59 -3.16 2.68
N ILE A 637 -49.06 -1.93 2.80
CA ILE A 637 -50.18 -1.57 3.68
C ILE A 637 -51.37 -1.15 2.83
N ILE A 638 -52.54 -1.74 3.09
CA ILE A 638 -53.81 -1.41 2.46
C ILE A 638 -54.73 -0.86 3.54
N ALA A 639 -55.16 0.39 3.43
CA ALA A 639 -55.99 1.05 4.43
C ALA A 639 -57.22 1.73 3.80
N GLU A 640 -58.34 1.70 4.52
CA GLU A 640 -59.63 2.34 4.17
C GLU A 640 -59.69 3.82 4.53
#